data_AF-R9KXG2-F1
#
_entry.id   AF-R9KXG2-F1
#
_cell.length_a   1.000
_cell.length_b   1.000
_cell.length_c   1.000
_cell.angle_alpha   90.00
_cell.angle_beta   90.00
_cell.angle_gamma   90.00
#
_symmetry.space_group_name_H-M   'P 1'
#
loop_
_entity.id
_entity.type
_entity.pdbx_description
1 polymer ?
#
loop_
_entity_poly.entity_id
_entity_poly.type
_entity_poly.pdbx_seq_one_letter_code
_entity_poly.pdbx_strand_id
1 'polypeptide(L)'
;MANVCKNVNGSSYLKPEFWKAQNKEDQATLDELVTRARDTSIPDAEAVRGLADFIVAQAEADGIEFECAYFARHFKDEPGAADITDPSTGKKYPHLHFVLHMAPAESDDDPHAKGCSFVEWERYIGINRNLIKKLKKGGVVEQNKDNAISYLTHIKYPEKTQYGPEIVYTARGHDYTGVYSQRYSDWMAGRAVISQKAATSKERKALTFDKINHGQLPYRELISTDEGRLLYSRYSKDINVLYATVAEAERQKKMESYTDNPFVRTNIYFTGDAGHGKTWTAGQLARRIVEYIRAATGEEWSIFDPADGPNLLDDYAGQEIIIFDDLKTSDMSWEKVKRFFDPYRTVSSFGARYKNGEFCSKVNIVANTKNVYEYFYSNKHRDYDEHIDQGLRRIDFCAETYSLDAESASDNLDTPPTNDSLRISLKYVKRLPANDPMQLKIMYPSSASDLNGYTVRYIHRVPDDLPTWLRPDDAIALIMEKVMKNNGIPYQLPPKVTQSIADTLALNEQFNPRRKRFIKEIGLMSEAGAPDLSKEPSTRCIYLSPEHLLLHAVFGTYALDIPVPADSKNNSISCDLYQLRDYLDMLIQQEAAYADEFAATAPPPLDFGGNVFTMPEEQYLDKVREYAPQLVERL
;
A
#
# COMPACT_ATOMS: atom_id res chain seq x y z
N MET A 1 24.59 63.69 -13.64
CA MET A 1 24.87 63.44 -12.21
C MET A 1 25.75 62.21 -12.12
N ALA A 2 26.93 62.30 -11.49
CA ALA A 2 27.78 61.13 -11.29
C ALA A 2 26.98 60.04 -10.55
N ASN A 3 27.08 58.79 -11.01
CA ASN A 3 26.39 57.64 -10.41
C ASN A 3 27.08 57.26 -9.09
N VAL A 4 26.99 58.13 -8.09
CA VAL A 4 27.60 58.00 -6.77
C VAL A 4 26.82 57.03 -5.89
N CYS A 5 27.51 56.37 -4.95
CA CYS A 5 26.93 55.46 -3.98
C CYS A 5 27.76 55.41 -2.69
N LYS A 6 27.04 55.31 -1.58
CA LYS A 6 27.62 55.21 -0.23
C LYS A 6 27.97 53.78 0.18
N ASN A 7 27.28 52.80 -0.41
CA ASN A 7 27.34 51.42 0.02
C ASN A 7 27.63 50.52 -1.19
N VAL A 8 28.69 49.72 -1.08
CA VAL A 8 29.13 48.80 -2.12
C VAL A 8 29.44 47.43 -1.54
N ASN A 9 29.25 46.41 -2.36
CA ASN A 9 29.77 45.08 -2.10
C ASN A 9 30.38 44.51 -3.38
N GLY A 10 31.18 43.47 -3.25
CA GLY A 10 31.81 42.85 -4.41
C GLY A 10 32.67 41.67 -4.03
N SER A 11 33.36 41.16 -5.04
CA SER A 11 34.37 40.13 -4.86
C SER A 11 35.42 40.15 -5.94
N SER A 12 36.66 39.81 -5.59
CA SER A 12 37.75 39.63 -6.54
C SER A 12 38.63 38.45 -6.17
N TYR A 13 39.21 37.78 -7.17
CA TYR A 13 40.16 36.71 -6.94
C TYR A 13 41.45 37.26 -6.32
N LEU A 14 42.03 36.51 -5.40
CA LEU A 14 43.27 36.87 -4.72
C LEU A 14 44.48 36.51 -5.59
N LYS A 15 44.58 37.11 -6.78
CA LYS A 15 45.75 37.05 -7.65
C LYS A 15 46.23 38.46 -7.95
N PRO A 16 47.53 38.78 -7.79
CA PRO A 16 48.05 40.13 -7.97
C PRO A 16 47.61 40.82 -9.27
N GLU A 17 47.47 40.09 -10.39
CA GLU A 17 47.03 40.70 -11.66
C GLU A 17 45.63 41.35 -11.65
N PHE A 18 44.79 41.05 -10.66
CA PHE A 18 43.46 41.66 -10.50
C PHE A 18 43.46 42.90 -9.60
N TRP A 19 44.60 43.28 -9.02
CA TRP A 19 44.70 44.33 -8.01
C TRP A 19 45.65 45.45 -8.45
N LYS A 20 45.24 46.68 -8.20
CA LYS A 20 45.99 47.88 -8.57
C LYS A 20 45.95 48.91 -7.46
N ALA A 21 47.12 49.30 -6.96
CA ALA A 21 47.23 50.32 -5.93
C ALA A 21 46.93 51.72 -6.48
N GLN A 22 46.51 52.65 -5.62
CA GLN A 22 46.29 54.05 -5.99
C GLN A 22 47.60 54.71 -6.45
N ASN A 23 48.67 54.48 -5.71
CA ASN A 23 50.01 54.96 -6.04
C ASN A 23 50.86 53.79 -6.52
N LYS A 24 51.74 54.05 -7.51
CA LYS A 24 52.66 53.02 -8.02
C LYS A 24 53.62 52.48 -6.96
N GLU A 25 53.99 53.32 -6.00
CA GLU A 25 54.92 52.97 -4.92
C GLU A 25 54.34 51.91 -3.97
N ASP A 26 53.01 51.86 -3.84
CA ASP A 26 52.31 50.93 -2.96
C ASP A 26 51.98 49.58 -3.64
N GLN A 27 52.23 49.44 -4.95
CA GLN A 27 51.83 48.25 -5.70
C GLN A 27 52.55 46.98 -5.20
N ALA A 28 53.85 47.07 -4.87
CA ALA A 28 54.60 45.92 -4.34
C ALA A 28 54.03 45.44 -3.01
N THR A 29 53.66 46.38 -2.13
CA THR A 29 52.99 46.09 -0.86
C THR A 29 51.62 45.44 -1.09
N LEU A 30 50.82 45.98 -2.02
CA LEU A 30 49.52 45.41 -2.36
C LEU A 30 49.64 43.98 -2.89
N ASP A 31 50.62 43.72 -3.77
CA ASP A 31 50.86 42.38 -4.33
C ASP A 31 51.24 41.37 -3.24
N GLU A 32 52.05 41.79 -2.26
CA GLU A 32 52.41 40.98 -1.08
C GLU A 32 51.18 40.69 -0.21
N LEU A 33 50.35 41.70 0.05
CA LEU A 33 49.11 41.55 0.83
C LEU A 33 48.10 40.63 0.15
N VAL A 34 47.93 40.74 -1.17
CA VAL A 34 47.06 39.85 -1.97
C VAL A 34 47.60 38.42 -1.95
N THR A 35 48.92 38.26 -2.08
CA THR A 35 49.57 36.93 -2.03
C THR A 35 49.40 36.29 -0.66
N ARG A 36 49.58 37.05 0.43
CA ARG A 36 49.31 36.59 1.80
C ARG A 36 47.85 36.21 1.99
N ALA A 37 46.92 37.05 1.52
CA ALA A 37 45.49 36.76 1.61
C ALA A 37 45.11 35.46 0.89
N ARG A 38 45.80 35.12 -0.21
CA ARG A 38 45.59 33.87 -0.95
C ARG A 38 46.06 32.63 -0.18
N ASP A 39 47.03 32.75 0.73
CA ASP A 39 47.65 31.62 1.42
C ASP A 39 46.67 30.93 2.38
N THR A 40 46.17 29.76 1.97
CA THR A 40 45.17 28.99 2.70
C THR A 40 45.70 28.33 3.97
N SER A 41 47.01 28.40 4.25
CA SER A 41 47.59 27.95 5.53
C SER A 41 47.36 28.94 6.67
N ILE A 42 47.06 30.21 6.35
CA ILE A 42 46.81 31.27 7.32
C ILE A 42 45.29 31.28 7.64
N PRO A 43 44.91 31.44 8.93
CA PRO A 43 43.50 31.61 9.31
C PRO A 43 42.81 32.73 8.51
N ASP A 44 41.57 32.50 8.07
CA ASP A 44 40.90 33.32 7.04
C ASP A 44 40.88 34.82 7.33
N ALA A 45 40.38 35.23 8.51
CA ALA A 45 40.32 36.64 8.90
C ALA A 45 41.72 37.26 9.09
N GLU A 46 42.71 36.47 9.49
CA GLU A 46 44.10 36.93 9.65
C GLU A 46 44.78 37.13 8.29
N ALA A 47 44.54 36.21 7.35
CA ALA A 47 45.11 36.26 6.01
C ALA A 47 44.70 37.55 5.27
N VAL A 48 43.45 37.98 5.42
CA VAL A 48 42.91 39.15 4.72
C VAL A 48 43.10 40.46 5.46
N ARG A 49 43.48 40.45 6.74
CA ARG A 49 43.60 41.64 7.60
C ARG A 49 44.39 42.77 6.93
N GLY A 50 45.61 42.48 6.52
CA GLY A 50 46.49 43.50 5.93
C GLY A 50 45.94 44.09 4.64
N LEU A 51 45.34 43.25 3.77
CA LEU A 51 44.69 43.71 2.53
C LEU A 51 43.45 44.57 2.81
N ALA A 52 42.63 44.15 3.78
CA ALA A 52 41.44 44.89 4.20
C ALA A 52 41.80 46.26 4.80
N ASP A 53 42.78 46.29 5.71
CA ASP A 53 43.26 47.53 6.33
C ASP A 53 43.87 48.48 5.29
N PHE A 54 44.60 47.94 4.30
CA PHE A 54 45.13 48.72 3.18
C PHE A 54 44.00 49.37 2.36
N ILE A 55 42.96 48.61 2.00
CA ILE A 55 41.80 49.13 1.25
C ILE A 55 41.08 50.24 2.03
N VAL A 56 40.85 50.03 3.33
CA VAL A 56 40.18 51.01 4.19
C VAL A 56 41.03 52.27 4.36
N ALA A 57 42.34 52.13 4.60
CA ALA A 57 43.25 53.25 4.76
C ALA A 57 43.33 54.13 3.50
N GLN A 58 43.29 53.54 2.30
CA GLN A 58 43.26 54.33 1.06
C GLN A 58 42.01 55.20 0.95
N ALA A 59 40.84 54.70 1.37
CA ALA A 59 39.61 55.48 1.35
C ALA A 59 39.60 56.55 2.46
N GLU A 60 40.07 56.21 3.67
CA GLU A 60 40.15 57.14 4.80
C GLU A 60 41.15 58.28 4.56
N ALA A 61 42.23 58.04 3.82
CA ALA A 61 43.18 59.08 3.40
C ALA A 61 42.52 60.18 2.54
N ASP A 62 41.46 59.82 1.82
CA ASP A 62 40.64 60.75 1.03
C ASP A 62 39.37 61.19 1.79
N GLY A 63 39.38 61.00 3.12
CA GLY A 63 38.37 61.45 4.06
C GLY A 63 37.21 60.49 4.27
N ILE A 64 37.13 59.35 3.61
CA ILE A 64 35.94 58.48 3.71
C ILE A 64 35.83 57.83 5.09
N GLU A 65 34.73 58.11 5.79
CA GLU A 65 34.38 57.41 7.03
C GLU A 65 33.45 56.22 6.77
N PHE A 66 33.68 55.11 7.48
CA PHE A 66 32.90 53.87 7.35
C PHE A 66 32.03 53.61 8.58
N GLU A 67 30.74 53.34 8.34
CA GLU A 67 29.84 52.73 9.33
C GLU A 67 30.24 51.26 9.56
N CYS A 68 30.55 50.54 8.48
CA CYS A 68 31.12 49.20 8.57
C CYS A 68 31.96 48.83 7.34
N ALA A 69 33.00 48.03 7.56
CA ALA A 69 33.85 47.46 6.52
C ALA A 69 34.19 46.01 6.88
N TYR A 70 33.58 45.06 6.16
CA TYR A 70 33.73 43.62 6.39
C TYR A 70 34.36 42.94 5.19
N PHE A 71 35.25 41.98 5.45
CA PHE A 71 36.00 41.25 4.44
C PHE A 71 36.04 39.77 4.77
N ALA A 72 35.75 38.90 3.80
CA ALA A 72 35.72 37.46 3.99
C ALA A 72 36.44 36.74 2.85
N ARG A 73 37.33 35.80 3.18
CA ARG A 73 37.98 34.95 2.17
C ARG A 73 37.16 33.70 1.92
N HIS A 74 36.85 33.43 0.66
CA HIS A 74 36.21 32.19 0.22
C HIS A 74 37.18 31.38 -0.63
N PHE A 75 37.34 30.09 -0.32
CA PHE A 75 38.24 29.17 -1.04
C PHE A 75 37.73 27.72 -1.08
N LYS A 76 36.57 27.45 -0.47
CA LYS A 76 35.92 26.12 -0.41
C LYS A 76 34.71 26.04 -1.34
N ASP A 77 34.53 27.04 -2.19
CA ASP A 77 33.39 27.14 -3.09
C ASP A 77 33.48 26.11 -4.22
N GLU A 78 32.35 25.46 -4.49
CA GLU A 78 32.22 24.49 -5.59
C GLU A 78 32.68 25.08 -6.94
N PRO A 79 33.24 24.22 -7.83
CA PRO A 79 33.87 24.66 -9.07
C PRO A 79 32.97 25.55 -9.92
N GLY A 80 33.59 26.53 -10.56
CA GLY A 80 32.95 27.41 -11.53
C GLY A 80 33.23 26.98 -12.96
N ALA A 81 33.26 27.96 -13.87
CA ALA A 81 33.85 27.75 -15.19
C ALA A 81 35.35 27.40 -15.07
N ALA A 82 35.92 26.78 -16.11
CA ALA A 82 37.28 26.23 -16.07
C ALA A 82 38.36 27.30 -15.79
N ASP A 83 38.11 28.55 -16.19
CA ASP A 83 39.01 29.71 -16.02
C ASP A 83 39.08 30.24 -14.58
N ILE A 84 38.10 29.89 -13.74
CA ILE A 84 37.99 30.35 -12.35
C ILE A 84 38.10 29.20 -11.32
N THR A 85 38.36 27.99 -11.81
CA THR A 85 38.56 26.79 -11.01
C THR A 85 40.06 26.53 -10.86
N ASP A 86 40.51 26.29 -9.64
CA ASP A 86 41.85 25.83 -9.34
C ASP A 86 41.97 24.35 -9.72
N PRO A 87 42.78 24.01 -10.74
CA PRO A 87 42.88 22.64 -11.24
C PRO A 87 43.49 21.67 -10.21
N SER A 88 44.17 22.19 -9.17
CA SER A 88 44.75 21.34 -8.12
C SER A 88 43.72 20.89 -7.08
N THR A 89 42.70 21.69 -6.82
CA THR A 89 41.67 21.41 -5.80
C THR A 89 40.31 21.07 -6.38
N GLY A 90 40.06 21.41 -7.66
CA GLY A 90 38.74 21.31 -8.27
C GLY A 90 37.72 22.29 -7.66
N LYS A 91 38.17 23.34 -6.97
CA LYS A 91 37.34 24.39 -6.35
C LYS A 91 37.62 25.75 -6.98
N LYS A 92 36.80 26.76 -6.71
CA LYS A 92 37.12 28.12 -7.16
C LYS A 92 38.40 28.63 -6.52
N TYR A 93 39.16 29.46 -7.26
CA TYR A 93 40.31 30.14 -6.70
C TYR A 93 39.93 30.94 -5.44
N PRO A 94 40.83 31.07 -4.45
CA PRO A 94 40.64 31.95 -3.31
C PRO A 94 40.25 33.36 -3.77
N HIS A 95 39.18 33.89 -3.20
CA HIS A 95 38.65 35.21 -3.53
C HIS A 95 38.20 35.94 -2.27
N LEU A 96 38.27 37.26 -2.32
CA LEU A 96 37.85 38.15 -1.26
C LEU A 96 36.45 38.66 -1.56
N HIS A 97 35.50 38.44 -0.65
CA HIS A 97 34.25 39.17 -0.59
C HIS A 97 34.39 40.37 0.34
N PHE A 98 33.75 41.49 -0.01
CA PHE A 98 33.73 42.69 0.84
C PHE A 98 32.36 43.35 0.87
N VAL A 99 32.08 44.02 1.98
CA VAL A 99 30.91 44.88 2.20
C VAL A 99 31.39 46.17 2.86
N LEU A 100 31.24 47.28 2.15
CA LEU A 100 31.70 48.61 2.56
C LEU A 100 30.53 49.58 2.62
N HIS A 101 30.33 50.19 3.78
CA HIS A 101 29.24 51.13 4.03
C HIS A 101 29.82 52.39 4.64
N MET A 102 29.63 53.51 3.94
CA MET A 102 30.04 54.82 4.46
C MET A 102 29.16 55.23 5.64
N ALA A 103 29.74 55.97 6.58
CA ALA A 103 29.01 56.61 7.66
C ALA A 103 27.88 57.51 7.10
N PRO A 104 26.72 57.58 7.78
CA PRO A 104 25.71 58.57 7.45
C PRO A 104 26.33 59.98 7.59
N ALA A 105 25.98 60.86 6.65
CA ALA A 105 26.44 62.24 6.72
C ALA A 105 25.69 62.98 7.84
N GLU A 106 26.40 63.78 8.63
CA GLU A 106 25.77 64.53 9.73
C GLU A 106 24.95 65.73 9.22
N SER A 107 25.27 66.22 8.02
CA SER A 107 24.53 67.29 7.33
C SER A 107 24.64 67.20 5.81
N ASP A 108 23.83 67.96 5.07
CA ASP A 108 23.89 67.99 3.60
C ASP A 108 25.16 68.68 3.05
N ASP A 109 25.83 69.49 3.89
CA ASP A 109 27.08 70.19 3.57
C ASP A 109 28.32 69.34 3.87
N ASP A 110 28.13 68.17 4.48
CA ASP A 110 29.18 67.19 4.76
C ASP A 110 29.79 66.65 3.43
N PRO A 111 31.13 66.65 3.26
CA PRO A 111 31.79 66.01 2.12
C PRO A 111 31.33 64.56 1.86
N HIS A 112 30.96 63.83 2.92
CA HIS A 112 30.44 62.45 2.89
C HIS A 112 28.96 62.35 2.49
N ALA A 113 28.24 63.49 2.38
CA ALA A 113 26.86 63.53 1.92
C ALA A 113 26.70 63.03 0.48
N LYS A 114 27.70 63.29 -0.37
CA LYS A 114 27.65 62.98 -1.81
C LYS A 114 27.99 61.52 -2.15
N GLY A 115 28.66 60.77 -1.27
CA GLY A 115 29.12 59.39 -1.52
C GLY A 115 30.16 59.29 -2.65
N CYS A 116 30.65 58.09 -2.95
CA CYS A 116 31.71 57.89 -3.94
C CYS A 116 31.17 57.37 -5.29
N SER A 117 31.75 57.85 -6.38
CA SER A 117 31.62 57.28 -7.71
C SER A 117 32.30 55.91 -7.79
N PHE A 118 31.94 55.12 -8.81
CA PHE A 118 32.60 53.82 -9.04
C PHE A 118 34.09 53.95 -9.40
N VAL A 119 34.52 55.10 -9.94
CA VAL A 119 35.95 55.35 -10.23
C VAL A 119 36.72 55.56 -8.93
N GLU A 120 36.13 56.27 -7.97
CA GLU A 120 36.71 56.42 -6.63
C GLU A 120 36.75 55.06 -5.91
N TRP A 121 35.66 54.29 -5.94
CA TRP A 121 35.66 52.93 -5.36
C TRP A 121 36.68 51.99 -5.99
N GLU A 122 36.83 52.01 -7.32
CA GLU A 122 37.86 51.25 -8.05
C GLU A 122 39.27 51.67 -7.61
N ARG A 123 39.51 52.97 -7.41
CA ARG A 123 40.79 53.49 -6.90
C ARG A 123 41.07 53.03 -5.48
N TYR A 124 40.09 53.10 -4.57
CA TYR A 124 40.27 52.75 -3.16
C TYR A 124 40.42 51.24 -2.93
N ILE A 125 39.58 50.44 -3.59
CA ILE A 125 39.58 48.98 -3.43
C ILE A 125 40.69 48.34 -4.27
N GLY A 126 41.07 48.99 -5.38
CA GLY A 126 42.10 48.50 -6.28
C GLY A 126 41.64 47.38 -7.21
N ILE A 127 40.34 47.19 -7.40
CA ILE A 127 39.79 46.17 -8.32
C ILE A 127 38.97 46.82 -9.42
N ASN A 128 38.83 46.13 -10.56
CA ASN A 128 38.02 46.62 -11.67
C ASN A 128 36.59 46.97 -11.22
N ARG A 129 36.13 48.18 -11.56
CA ARG A 129 34.80 48.68 -11.16
C ARG A 129 33.62 47.76 -11.52
N ASN A 130 33.75 46.90 -12.53
CA ASN A 130 32.71 45.94 -12.92
C ASN A 130 32.50 44.82 -11.88
N LEU A 131 33.47 44.60 -10.99
CA LEU A 131 33.40 43.66 -9.88
C LEU A 131 32.81 44.29 -8.61
N ILE A 132 32.61 45.62 -8.63
CA ILE A 132 32.01 46.40 -7.56
C ILE A 132 30.52 46.57 -7.87
N LYS A 133 29.66 46.28 -6.90
CA LYS A 133 28.20 46.41 -7.02
C LYS A 133 27.70 47.44 -6.03
N LYS A 134 26.92 48.40 -6.54
CA LYS A 134 26.14 49.32 -5.71
C LYS A 134 25.01 48.55 -5.04
N LEU A 135 24.88 48.70 -3.73
CA LEU A 135 23.68 48.24 -3.03
C LEU A 135 22.51 49.15 -3.43
N LYS A 136 21.58 48.63 -4.25
CA LYS A 136 20.54 49.41 -4.92
C LYS A 136 19.66 50.18 -3.92
N LYS A 137 19.28 51.42 -4.27
CA LYS A 137 18.17 52.17 -3.66
C LYS A 137 16.85 51.52 -4.12
N GLY A 138 16.32 50.56 -3.38
CA GLY A 138 15.07 49.86 -3.68
C GLY A 138 14.92 48.63 -2.78
N GLY A 139 13.84 48.60 -1.99
CA GLY A 139 13.79 47.92 -0.69
C GLY A 139 14.37 48.84 0.40
N VAL A 140 13.95 48.69 1.67
CA VAL A 140 14.54 49.42 2.80
C VAL A 140 16.06 49.22 2.71
N VAL A 141 16.86 50.28 2.61
CA VAL A 141 18.32 50.21 2.36
C VAL A 141 19.02 49.23 3.32
N GLU A 142 18.52 49.14 4.54
CA GLU A 142 18.92 48.20 5.58
C GLU A 142 18.74 46.72 5.19
N GLN A 143 17.70 46.35 4.45
CA GLN A 143 17.51 44.96 3.98
C GLN A 143 18.55 44.54 2.95
N ASN A 144 18.93 45.46 2.05
CA ASN A 144 19.98 45.18 1.06
C ASN A 144 21.36 45.11 1.72
N LYS A 145 21.60 45.96 2.73
CA LYS A 145 22.76 45.87 3.62
C LYS A 145 22.83 44.52 4.31
N ASP A 146 21.76 44.13 4.99
CA ASP A 146 21.66 42.88 5.74
C ASP A 146 21.85 41.64 4.84
N ASN A 147 21.26 41.66 3.63
CA ASN A 147 21.49 40.61 2.64
C ASN A 147 22.96 40.51 2.22
N ALA A 148 23.63 41.64 1.96
CA ALA A 148 25.05 41.65 1.57
C ALA A 148 25.95 41.15 2.71
N ILE A 149 25.68 41.56 3.95
CA ILE A 149 26.40 41.11 5.15
C ILE A 149 26.21 39.60 5.34
N SER A 150 24.97 39.10 5.33
CA SER A 150 24.69 37.67 5.47
C SER A 150 25.34 36.80 4.39
N TYR A 151 25.54 37.37 3.18
CA TYR A 151 26.14 36.67 2.06
C TYR A 151 27.62 36.33 2.29
N LEU A 152 28.33 37.10 3.14
CA LEU A 152 29.74 36.83 3.48
C LEU A 152 29.96 35.43 4.07
N THR A 153 28.92 34.83 4.65
CA THR A 153 28.94 33.47 5.22
C THR A 153 28.04 32.48 4.48
N HIS A 154 27.34 32.94 3.43
CA HIS A 154 26.31 32.20 2.71
C HIS A 154 25.16 31.64 3.57
N ILE A 155 24.96 32.11 4.80
CA ILE A 155 24.01 31.53 5.77
C ILE A 155 22.58 31.34 5.23
N LYS A 156 22.12 32.24 4.35
CA LYS A 156 20.77 32.20 3.74
C LYS A 156 20.66 31.30 2.50
N TYR A 157 21.78 30.82 1.97
CA TYR A 157 21.89 30.16 0.67
C TYR A 157 22.38 28.71 0.88
N PRO A 158 21.48 27.77 1.24
CA PRO A 158 21.85 26.41 1.64
C PRO A 158 22.62 25.63 0.58
N GLU A 159 22.46 25.98 -0.69
CA GLU A 159 23.12 25.35 -1.83
C GLU A 159 24.59 25.75 -2.00
N LYS A 160 25.04 26.79 -1.27
CA LYS A 160 26.42 27.29 -1.32
C LYS A 160 27.21 26.77 -0.12
N THR A 161 28.54 26.77 -0.28
CA THR A 161 29.45 26.44 0.83
C THR A 161 29.20 27.41 1.99
N GLN A 162 28.84 26.84 3.15
CA GLN A 162 28.57 27.59 4.35
C GLN A 162 29.88 27.90 5.06
N TYR A 163 30.05 29.14 5.51
CA TYR A 163 31.20 29.56 6.30
C TYR A 163 30.75 30.03 7.69
N GLY A 164 31.61 29.88 8.69
CA GLY A 164 31.37 30.43 10.02
C GLY A 164 31.69 31.92 10.10
N PRO A 165 31.19 32.65 11.12
CA PRO A 165 31.45 34.09 11.26
C PRO A 165 32.92 34.44 11.45
N GLU A 166 33.74 33.51 11.95
CA GLU A 166 35.16 33.69 12.25
C GLU A 166 36.04 33.97 11.01
N ILE A 167 35.53 33.67 9.81
CA ILE A 167 36.26 33.97 8.57
C ILE A 167 36.18 35.45 8.16
N VAL A 168 35.30 36.22 8.79
CA VAL A 168 35.04 37.61 8.44
C VAL A 168 35.89 38.53 9.28
N TYR A 169 36.82 39.23 8.64
CA TYR A 169 37.56 40.31 9.27
C TYR A 169 36.71 41.59 9.31
N THR A 170 36.61 42.18 10.51
CA THR A 170 35.95 43.47 10.74
C THR A 170 37.01 44.57 10.77
N ALA A 171 37.16 45.31 9.68
CA ALA A 171 38.09 46.45 9.64
C ALA A 171 37.48 47.69 10.34
N ARG A 172 36.18 47.91 10.16
CA ARG A 172 35.41 49.01 10.81
C ARG A 172 33.99 48.54 11.16
N GLY A 173 33.39 49.16 12.17
CA GLY A 173 32.04 48.87 12.64
C GLY A 173 31.98 47.87 13.80
N HIS A 174 30.79 47.36 14.09
CA HIS A 174 30.59 46.31 15.10
C HIS A 174 31.27 45.00 14.70
N ASP A 175 31.78 44.26 15.67
CA ASP A 175 32.34 42.93 15.43
C ASP A 175 31.32 42.02 14.69
N TYR A 176 31.76 41.45 13.56
CA TYR A 176 30.89 40.65 12.70
C TYR A 176 30.33 39.42 13.43
N THR A 177 31.07 38.82 14.37
CA THR A 177 30.57 37.67 15.16
C THR A 177 29.40 38.09 16.05
N GLY A 178 29.47 39.29 16.62
CA GLY A 178 28.36 39.93 17.32
C GLY A 178 27.15 40.18 16.41
N VAL A 179 27.36 40.76 15.23
CA VAL A 179 26.30 40.99 14.23
C VAL A 179 25.66 39.68 13.79
N TYR A 180 26.47 38.66 13.49
CA TYR A 180 26.02 37.33 13.11
C TYR A 180 25.13 36.73 14.18
N SER A 181 25.54 36.80 15.45
CA SER A 181 24.79 36.26 16.59
C SER A 181 23.44 36.96 16.76
N GLN A 182 23.42 38.30 16.65
CA GLN A 182 22.19 39.09 16.75
C GLN A 182 21.21 38.82 15.59
N ARG A 183 21.72 38.63 14.37
CA ARG A 183 20.92 38.45 13.16
C ARG A 183 20.64 36.98 12.81
N TYR A 184 21.23 36.03 13.53
CA TYR A 184 21.18 34.60 13.20
C TYR A 184 19.76 34.09 12.96
N SER A 185 18.83 34.38 13.88
CA SER A 185 17.42 33.96 13.76
C SER A 185 16.75 34.52 12.50
N ASP A 186 16.93 35.80 12.21
CA ASP A 186 16.35 36.46 11.03
C ASP A 186 16.94 35.92 9.72
N TRP A 187 18.26 35.67 9.71
CA TRP A 187 18.93 35.10 8.55
C TRP A 187 18.52 33.65 8.30
N MET A 188 18.34 32.85 9.35
CA MET A 188 17.79 31.49 9.25
C MET A 188 16.34 31.49 8.76
N ALA A 189 15.50 32.44 9.20
CA ALA A 189 14.16 32.61 8.64
C ALA A 189 14.22 32.99 7.15
N GLY A 190 15.15 33.87 6.77
CA GLY A 190 15.39 34.22 5.37
C GLY A 190 15.90 33.05 4.52
N ARG A 191 16.70 32.13 5.10
CA ARG A 191 17.12 30.87 4.46
C ARG A 191 15.92 30.01 4.09
N ALA A 192 14.98 29.84 5.02
CA ALA A 192 13.76 29.07 4.78
C ALA A 192 12.94 29.65 3.61
N VAL A 193 12.83 30.98 3.50
CA VAL A 193 12.15 31.64 2.37
C VAL A 193 12.86 31.38 1.04
N ILE A 194 14.20 31.39 1.02
CA ILE A 194 14.98 31.09 -0.20
C ILE A 194 14.79 29.63 -0.61
N SER A 195 14.89 28.70 0.34
CA SER A 195 14.62 27.27 0.11
C SER A 195 13.22 27.05 -0.44
N GLN A 196 12.20 27.68 0.14
CA GLN A 196 10.83 27.58 -0.33
C GLN A 196 10.68 28.12 -1.76
N LYS A 197 11.27 29.27 -2.09
CA LYS A 197 11.22 29.84 -3.45
C LYS A 197 11.90 28.93 -4.47
N ALA A 198 13.03 28.32 -4.12
CA ALA A 198 13.74 27.38 -4.99
C ALA A 198 12.94 26.08 -5.19
N ALA A 199 12.41 25.50 -4.11
CA ALA A 199 11.58 24.28 -4.15
C ALA A 199 10.27 24.48 -4.91
N THR A 200 9.79 25.72 -5.03
CA THR A 200 8.52 26.06 -5.68
C THR A 200 8.68 26.93 -6.92
N SER A 201 9.84 26.87 -7.57
CA SER A 201 10.10 27.59 -8.82
C SER A 201 9.25 27.08 -9.97
N LYS A 202 9.09 27.89 -11.03
CA LYS A 202 8.33 27.51 -12.22
C LYS A 202 8.99 26.35 -12.96
N GLU A 203 10.32 26.36 -13.03
CA GLU A 203 11.14 25.34 -13.67
C GLU A 203 10.97 24.00 -12.96
N ARG A 204 11.01 24.00 -11.62
CA ARG A 204 10.83 22.79 -10.82
C ARG A 204 9.41 22.26 -10.90
N LYS A 205 8.39 23.16 -10.91
CA LYS A 205 7.00 22.78 -11.19
C LYS A 205 6.91 22.06 -12.55
N ALA A 206 7.42 22.67 -13.62
CA ALA A 206 7.36 22.10 -14.97
C ALA A 206 8.03 20.73 -15.05
N LEU A 207 9.24 20.58 -14.50
CA LEU A 207 9.96 19.30 -14.46
C LEU A 207 9.20 18.23 -13.66
N THR A 208 8.59 18.61 -12.53
CA THR A 208 7.80 17.68 -11.73
C THR A 208 6.56 17.23 -12.48
N PHE A 209 5.87 18.15 -13.15
CA PHE A 209 4.66 17.84 -13.91
C PHE A 209 4.97 16.91 -15.09
N ASP A 210 6.08 17.15 -15.78
CA ASP A 210 6.58 16.28 -16.84
C ASP A 210 6.82 14.85 -16.34
N LYS A 211 7.54 14.70 -15.21
CA LYS A 211 7.76 13.40 -14.59
C LYS A 211 6.47 12.70 -14.17
N ILE A 212 5.51 13.42 -13.61
CA ILE A 212 4.20 12.86 -13.23
C ILE A 212 3.45 12.39 -14.48
N ASN A 213 3.40 13.21 -15.55
CA ASN A 213 2.75 12.86 -16.82
C ASN A 213 3.31 11.58 -17.45
N HIS A 214 4.60 11.31 -17.24
CA HIS A 214 5.27 10.12 -17.74
C HIS A 214 5.27 8.94 -16.75
N GLY A 215 4.54 9.03 -15.63
CA GLY A 215 4.48 7.97 -14.62
C GLY A 215 5.79 7.76 -13.85
N GLN A 216 6.76 8.67 -13.98
CA GLN A 216 8.11 8.55 -13.41
C GLN A 216 8.22 9.07 -11.97
N LEU A 217 7.16 9.69 -11.44
CA LEU A 217 7.14 10.25 -10.10
C LEU A 217 5.80 9.95 -9.39
N PRO A 218 5.68 8.80 -8.71
CA PRO A 218 4.49 8.48 -7.93
C PRO A 218 4.34 9.41 -6.73
N TYR A 219 3.10 9.58 -6.26
CA TYR A 219 2.77 10.48 -5.14
C TYR A 219 3.64 10.23 -3.89
N ARG A 220 3.89 8.95 -3.55
CA ARG A 220 4.71 8.56 -2.39
C ARG A 220 6.14 9.11 -2.44
N GLU A 221 6.71 9.23 -3.64
CA GLU A 221 8.08 9.71 -3.84
C GLU A 221 8.11 11.24 -3.88
N LEU A 222 7.07 11.86 -4.43
CA LEU A 222 6.90 13.32 -4.36
C LEU A 222 6.85 13.79 -2.90
N ILE A 223 6.01 13.18 -2.07
CA ILE A 223 5.82 13.59 -0.68
C ILE A 223 6.97 13.16 0.26
N SER A 224 7.83 12.23 -0.14
CA SER A 224 8.93 11.77 0.72
C SER A 224 10.03 12.81 0.93
N THR A 225 10.15 13.81 0.05
CA THR A 225 11.17 14.87 0.13
C THR A 225 10.59 16.18 0.70
N ASP A 226 11.39 16.96 1.41
CA ASP A 226 10.97 18.30 1.89
C ASP A 226 10.62 19.22 0.72
N GLU A 227 11.42 19.20 -0.34
CA GLU A 227 11.19 20.02 -1.53
C GLU A 227 9.88 19.64 -2.22
N GLY A 228 9.59 18.35 -2.34
CA GLY A 228 8.34 17.85 -2.91
C GLY A 228 7.13 18.17 -2.03
N ARG A 229 7.26 18.12 -0.70
CA ARG A 229 6.23 18.61 0.23
C ARG A 229 5.93 20.10 0.05
N LEU A 230 6.96 20.93 -0.11
CA LEU A 230 6.80 22.37 -0.37
C LEU A 230 6.12 22.63 -1.72
N LEU A 231 6.51 21.89 -2.76
CA LEU A 231 5.90 21.99 -4.08
C LEU A 231 4.44 21.54 -4.05
N TYR A 232 4.15 20.41 -3.41
CA TYR A 232 2.80 19.89 -3.23
C TYR A 232 1.92 20.87 -2.45
N SER A 233 2.40 21.40 -1.32
CA SER A 233 1.68 22.39 -0.53
C SER A 233 1.27 23.61 -1.36
N ARG A 234 2.14 24.07 -2.29
CA ARG A 234 1.85 25.23 -3.15
C ARG A 234 0.94 24.90 -4.34
N TYR A 235 1.07 23.72 -4.93
CA TYR A 235 0.43 23.34 -6.21
C TYR A 235 -0.47 22.10 -6.11
N SER A 236 -1.00 21.78 -4.92
CA SER A 236 -1.75 20.54 -4.65
C SER A 236 -2.93 20.32 -5.59
N LYS A 237 -3.69 21.38 -5.91
CA LYS A 237 -4.82 21.30 -6.84
C LYS A 237 -4.37 20.81 -8.22
N ASP A 238 -3.37 21.46 -8.80
CA ASP A 238 -2.85 21.12 -10.12
C ASP A 238 -2.23 19.72 -10.13
N ILE A 239 -1.48 19.36 -9.08
CA ILE A 239 -0.82 18.06 -8.95
C ILE A 239 -1.86 16.93 -8.81
N ASN A 240 -2.88 17.12 -7.99
CA ASN A 240 -3.95 16.12 -7.81
C ASN A 240 -4.74 15.92 -9.10
N VAL A 241 -5.06 17.01 -9.82
CA VAL A 241 -5.69 16.93 -11.14
C VAL A 241 -4.79 16.18 -12.13
N LEU A 242 -3.48 16.44 -12.10
CA LEU A 242 -2.54 15.75 -12.98
C LEU A 242 -2.48 14.25 -12.72
N TYR A 243 -2.32 13.83 -11.45
CA TYR A 243 -2.35 12.41 -11.09
C TYR A 243 -3.67 11.75 -11.49
N ALA A 244 -4.81 12.40 -11.25
CA ALA A 244 -6.11 11.88 -11.68
C ALA A 244 -6.22 11.75 -13.21
N THR A 245 -5.65 12.70 -13.95
CA THR A 245 -5.64 12.69 -15.43
C THR A 245 -4.77 11.57 -15.98
N VAL A 246 -3.58 11.37 -15.39
CA VAL A 246 -2.67 10.27 -15.77
C VAL A 246 -3.32 8.93 -15.48
N ALA A 247 -3.89 8.75 -14.28
CA ALA A 247 -4.59 7.52 -13.91
C ALA A 247 -5.79 7.24 -14.85
N GLU A 248 -6.56 8.26 -15.21
CA GLU A 248 -7.67 8.13 -16.16
C GLU A 248 -7.18 7.75 -17.57
N ALA A 249 -6.08 8.33 -18.04
CA ALA A 249 -5.49 8.00 -19.35
C ALA A 249 -4.95 6.57 -19.39
N GLU A 250 -4.26 6.13 -18.33
CA GLU A 250 -3.79 4.75 -18.18
C GLU A 250 -4.96 3.77 -18.14
N ARG A 251 -6.00 4.10 -17.38
CA ARG A 251 -7.24 3.33 -17.32
C ARG A 251 -7.86 3.21 -18.72
N GLN A 252 -8.04 4.30 -19.44
CA GLN A 252 -8.63 4.28 -20.79
C GLN A 252 -7.79 3.45 -21.77
N LYS A 253 -6.48 3.64 -21.80
CA LYS A 253 -5.57 2.84 -22.64
C LYS A 253 -5.69 1.34 -22.35
N LYS A 254 -5.82 0.99 -21.07
CA LYS A 254 -6.01 -0.40 -20.64
C LYS A 254 -7.36 -0.94 -21.09
N MET A 255 -8.46 -0.18 -20.95
CA MET A 255 -9.79 -0.55 -21.46
C MET A 255 -9.79 -0.78 -22.98
N GLU A 256 -9.15 0.12 -23.73
CA GLU A 256 -8.99 0.00 -25.19
C GLU A 256 -8.24 -1.29 -25.55
N SER A 257 -7.14 -1.59 -24.85
CA SER A 257 -6.36 -2.82 -25.10
C SER A 257 -7.18 -4.11 -24.92
N TYR A 258 -8.17 -4.10 -24.02
CA TYR A 258 -9.07 -5.24 -23.79
C TYR A 258 -10.20 -5.33 -24.81
N THR A 259 -10.49 -4.26 -25.54
CA THR A 259 -11.38 -4.31 -26.70
C THR A 259 -10.70 -5.07 -27.83
N ASP A 260 -9.41 -4.83 -28.06
CA ASP A 260 -8.62 -5.50 -29.09
C ASP A 260 -8.19 -6.92 -28.70
N ASN A 261 -7.97 -7.17 -27.40
CA ASN A 261 -7.57 -8.46 -26.84
C ASN A 261 -8.56 -8.92 -25.76
N PRO A 262 -9.71 -9.51 -26.15
CA PRO A 262 -10.70 -9.96 -25.19
C PRO A 262 -10.15 -11.13 -24.35
N PHE A 263 -10.47 -11.11 -23.06
CA PHE A 263 -10.18 -12.20 -22.13
C PHE A 263 -11.47 -12.80 -21.60
N VAL A 264 -11.38 -14.02 -21.03
CA VAL A 264 -12.50 -14.64 -20.32
C VAL A 264 -12.34 -14.33 -18.84
N ARG A 265 -13.32 -13.63 -18.26
CA ARG A 265 -13.28 -13.32 -16.83
C ARG A 265 -13.49 -14.59 -16.01
N THR A 266 -12.70 -14.74 -14.95
CA THR A 266 -12.84 -15.85 -13.99
C THR A 266 -13.49 -15.34 -12.71
N ASN A 267 -14.60 -15.96 -12.30
CA ASN A 267 -15.35 -15.55 -11.12
C ASN A 267 -15.31 -16.64 -10.05
N ILE A 268 -14.82 -16.28 -8.86
CA ILE A 268 -14.64 -17.19 -7.72
C ILE A 268 -15.47 -16.70 -6.54
N TYR A 269 -16.20 -17.62 -5.92
CA TYR A 269 -17.02 -17.36 -4.74
C TYR A 269 -16.53 -18.22 -3.57
N PHE A 270 -15.87 -17.59 -2.60
CA PHE A 270 -15.53 -18.19 -1.32
C PHE A 270 -16.68 -18.04 -0.34
N THR A 271 -17.03 -19.13 0.35
CA THR A 271 -18.07 -19.10 1.38
C THR A 271 -17.73 -19.99 2.56
N GLY A 272 -18.33 -19.72 3.71
CA GLY A 272 -18.07 -20.40 4.97
C GLY A 272 -18.37 -19.48 6.14
N ASP A 273 -18.52 -20.07 7.33
CA ASP A 273 -18.87 -19.31 8.54
C ASP A 273 -17.83 -18.24 8.88
N ALA A 274 -18.22 -17.31 9.76
CA ALA A 274 -17.28 -16.34 10.31
C ALA A 274 -16.10 -17.07 10.96
N GLY A 275 -14.87 -16.59 10.71
CA GLY A 275 -13.65 -17.22 11.22
C GLY A 275 -13.13 -18.43 10.42
N HIS A 276 -13.87 -18.95 9.42
CA HIS A 276 -13.41 -20.11 8.63
C HIS A 276 -12.48 -19.76 7.45
N GLY A 277 -11.69 -18.69 7.53
CA GLY A 277 -10.60 -18.43 6.57
C GLY A 277 -10.97 -18.04 5.13
N LYS A 278 -12.24 -17.74 4.81
CA LYS A 278 -12.68 -17.30 3.47
C LYS A 278 -11.94 -16.06 2.94
N THR A 279 -11.92 -14.98 3.72
CA THR A 279 -11.28 -13.70 3.36
C THR A 279 -9.77 -13.87 3.23
N TRP A 280 -9.16 -14.64 4.14
CA TRP A 280 -7.74 -14.97 4.06
C TRP A 280 -7.41 -15.71 2.76
N THR A 281 -8.17 -16.74 2.42
CA THR A 281 -7.93 -17.54 1.21
C THR A 281 -8.10 -16.70 -0.06
N ALA A 282 -9.14 -15.87 -0.12
CA ALA A 282 -9.36 -14.92 -1.21
C ALA A 282 -8.16 -13.97 -1.40
N GLY A 283 -7.64 -13.40 -0.32
CA GLY A 283 -6.48 -12.51 -0.35
C GLY A 283 -5.17 -13.24 -0.70
N GLN A 284 -4.98 -14.49 -0.29
CA GLN A 284 -3.83 -15.31 -0.71
C GLN A 284 -3.87 -15.63 -2.20
N LEU A 285 -5.04 -16.03 -2.72
CA LEU A 285 -5.23 -16.27 -4.14
C LEU A 285 -4.87 -15.04 -4.98
N ALA A 286 -5.42 -13.87 -4.63
CA ALA A 286 -5.17 -12.64 -5.37
C ALA A 286 -3.68 -12.26 -5.39
N ARG A 287 -2.99 -12.36 -4.25
CA ARG A 287 -1.55 -12.11 -4.16
C ARG A 287 -0.74 -13.08 -5.01
N ARG A 288 -1.02 -14.38 -4.95
CA ARG A 288 -0.32 -15.40 -5.75
C ARG A 288 -0.55 -15.22 -7.25
N ILE A 289 -1.73 -14.77 -7.67
CA ILE A 289 -1.97 -14.39 -9.07
C ILE A 289 -1.03 -13.25 -9.46
N VAL A 290 -1.00 -12.15 -8.71
CA VAL A 290 -0.14 -10.99 -9.02
C VAL A 290 1.35 -11.39 -9.07
N GLU A 291 1.81 -12.14 -8.07
CA GLU A 291 3.20 -12.60 -7.98
C GLU A 291 3.58 -13.48 -9.18
N TYR A 292 2.72 -14.43 -9.55
CA TYR A 292 2.97 -15.32 -10.68
C TYR A 292 2.97 -14.57 -12.01
N ILE A 293 2.01 -13.67 -12.23
CA ILE A 293 1.93 -12.85 -13.45
C ILE A 293 3.20 -12.03 -13.61
N ARG A 294 3.62 -11.31 -12.55
CA ARG A 294 4.84 -10.50 -12.58
C ARG A 294 6.06 -11.37 -12.94
N ALA A 295 6.18 -12.56 -12.36
CA ALA A 295 7.28 -13.47 -12.63
C ALA A 295 7.25 -14.06 -14.05
N ALA A 296 6.07 -14.38 -14.58
CA ALA A 296 5.90 -15.08 -15.85
C ALA A 296 5.89 -14.15 -17.08
N THR A 297 5.38 -12.93 -16.94
CA THR A 297 5.16 -12.01 -18.08
C THR A 297 5.81 -10.64 -17.90
N GLY A 298 6.18 -10.26 -16.66
CA GLY A 298 6.60 -8.91 -16.33
C GLY A 298 5.46 -7.88 -16.27
N GLU A 299 4.20 -8.32 -16.42
CA GLU A 299 3.04 -7.45 -16.23
C GLU A 299 2.81 -7.15 -14.74
N GLU A 300 2.39 -5.91 -14.45
CA GLU A 300 2.10 -5.45 -13.10
C GLU A 300 0.59 -5.46 -12.84
N TRP A 301 0.04 -6.64 -12.56
CA TRP A 301 -1.36 -6.75 -12.14
C TRP A 301 -1.56 -6.15 -10.74
N SER A 302 -2.73 -5.58 -10.53
CA SER A 302 -3.09 -4.95 -9.26
C SER A 302 -4.45 -5.44 -8.75
N ILE A 303 -4.66 -5.27 -7.45
CA ILE A 303 -5.86 -5.69 -6.74
C ILE A 303 -6.65 -4.44 -6.35
N PHE A 304 -7.95 -4.45 -6.62
CA PHE A 304 -8.91 -3.52 -6.07
C PHE A 304 -9.71 -4.22 -4.98
N ASP A 305 -9.59 -3.69 -3.77
CA ASP A 305 -10.31 -4.12 -2.58
C ASP A 305 -11.13 -2.92 -2.08
N PRO A 306 -12.44 -2.88 -2.35
CA PRO A 306 -13.27 -1.72 -2.08
C PRO A 306 -13.59 -1.59 -0.60
N ALA A 307 -13.58 -0.36 -0.12
CA ALA A 307 -14.07 -0.05 1.22
C ALA A 307 -15.60 -0.21 1.30
N ASP A 308 -16.09 -0.58 2.49
CA ASP A 308 -17.52 -0.68 2.79
C ASP A 308 -18.27 0.62 2.44
N GLY A 309 -19.32 0.52 1.62
CA GLY A 309 -20.14 1.68 1.27
C GLY A 309 -21.12 1.45 0.12
N PRO A 310 -22.04 2.41 -0.11
CA PRO A 310 -23.10 2.26 -1.12
C PRO A 310 -22.60 2.25 -2.57
N ASN A 311 -21.36 2.69 -2.82
CA ASN A 311 -20.75 2.77 -4.14
C ASN A 311 -19.42 2.01 -4.17
N LEU A 312 -19.48 0.68 -4.13
CA LEU A 312 -18.31 -0.20 -4.05
C LEU A 312 -17.27 -0.02 -5.17
N LEU A 313 -17.57 0.66 -6.27
CA LEU A 313 -16.68 0.81 -7.42
C LEU A 313 -16.23 2.26 -7.68
N ASP A 314 -16.52 3.22 -6.79
CA ASP A 314 -16.19 4.65 -7.02
C ASP A 314 -14.67 4.88 -7.23
N ASP A 315 -13.81 4.12 -6.55
CA ASP A 315 -12.33 4.22 -6.63
C ASP A 315 -11.68 3.18 -7.54
N TYR A 316 -12.48 2.45 -8.32
CA TYR A 316 -11.94 1.45 -9.25
C TYR A 316 -11.15 2.14 -10.40
N ALA A 317 -9.86 1.83 -10.49
CA ALA A 317 -8.91 2.46 -11.40
C ALA A 317 -8.47 1.52 -12.55
N GLY A 318 -9.18 0.42 -12.80
CA GLY A 318 -8.84 -0.54 -13.85
C GLY A 318 -7.97 -1.71 -13.38
N GLN A 319 -7.90 -2.00 -12.09
CA GLN A 319 -7.18 -3.14 -11.53
C GLN A 319 -7.72 -4.48 -12.09
N GLU A 320 -6.83 -5.45 -12.31
CA GLU A 320 -7.17 -6.74 -12.93
C GLU A 320 -7.97 -7.66 -12.02
N ILE A 321 -7.79 -7.53 -10.70
CA ILE A 321 -8.45 -8.37 -9.70
C ILE A 321 -9.34 -7.48 -8.85
N ILE A 322 -10.62 -7.84 -8.71
CA ILE A 322 -11.53 -7.22 -7.75
C ILE A 322 -11.87 -8.27 -6.68
N ILE A 323 -11.75 -7.88 -5.42
CA ILE A 323 -12.16 -8.70 -4.27
C ILE A 323 -13.32 -8.00 -3.58
N PHE A 324 -14.40 -8.70 -3.29
CA PHE A 324 -15.44 -8.20 -2.38
C PHE A 324 -15.47 -9.06 -1.13
N ASP A 325 -15.21 -8.47 0.02
CA ASP A 325 -15.44 -9.10 1.33
C ASP A 325 -16.85 -8.77 1.82
N ASP A 326 -17.60 -9.80 2.18
CA ASP A 326 -19.00 -9.75 2.65
C ASP A 326 -19.97 -8.93 1.77
N LEU A 327 -19.93 -9.16 0.45
CA LEU A 327 -20.82 -8.48 -0.51
C LEU A 327 -22.30 -8.62 -0.13
N LYS A 328 -22.99 -7.51 0.18
CA LYS A 328 -24.39 -7.55 0.59
C LYS A 328 -25.31 -7.45 -0.62
N THR A 329 -26.50 -8.03 -0.49
CA THR A 329 -27.52 -7.97 -1.55
C THR A 329 -28.07 -6.55 -1.78
N SER A 330 -27.82 -5.63 -0.84
CA SER A 330 -28.09 -4.20 -0.98
C SER A 330 -27.12 -3.48 -1.89
N ASP A 331 -25.88 -3.97 -2.02
CA ASP A 331 -24.77 -3.18 -2.55
C ASP A 331 -24.74 -3.18 -4.08
N MET A 332 -25.24 -4.25 -4.70
CA MET A 332 -25.40 -4.37 -6.14
C MET A 332 -26.79 -4.88 -6.51
N SER A 333 -27.46 -4.22 -7.46
CA SER A 333 -28.71 -4.73 -8.04
C SER A 333 -28.47 -5.99 -8.88
N TRP A 334 -29.51 -6.79 -9.10
CA TRP A 334 -29.44 -8.03 -9.88
C TRP A 334 -28.84 -7.82 -11.29
N GLU A 335 -29.24 -6.76 -11.99
CA GLU A 335 -28.65 -6.40 -13.29
C GLU A 335 -27.16 -6.10 -13.22
N LYS A 336 -26.71 -5.39 -12.17
CA LYS A 336 -25.28 -5.08 -11.98
C LYS A 336 -24.50 -6.36 -11.68
N VAL A 337 -25.03 -7.23 -10.82
CA VAL A 337 -24.45 -8.53 -10.50
C VAL A 337 -24.28 -9.39 -11.76
N LYS A 338 -25.30 -9.49 -12.62
CA LYS A 338 -25.21 -10.21 -13.89
C LYS A 338 -24.13 -9.67 -14.81
N ARG A 339 -24.02 -8.34 -14.96
CA ARG A 339 -22.98 -7.70 -15.79
C ARG A 339 -21.59 -7.89 -15.21
N PHE A 340 -21.46 -7.80 -13.89
CA PHE A 340 -20.20 -7.96 -13.17
C PHE A 340 -19.62 -9.35 -13.32
N PHE A 341 -20.43 -10.38 -13.08
CA PHE A 341 -19.99 -11.76 -13.23
C PHE A 341 -20.06 -12.27 -14.68
N ASP A 342 -20.43 -11.46 -15.68
CA ASP A 342 -20.50 -11.95 -17.06
C ASP A 342 -19.11 -12.31 -17.61
N PRO A 343 -18.82 -13.60 -17.88
CA PRO A 343 -17.46 -14.03 -18.23
C PRO A 343 -16.99 -13.53 -19.60
N TYR A 344 -17.91 -13.13 -20.48
CA TYR A 344 -17.59 -12.71 -21.86
C TYR A 344 -17.72 -11.21 -22.08
N ARG A 345 -18.18 -10.46 -21.06
CA ARG A 345 -18.29 -9.01 -21.15
C ARG A 345 -17.02 -8.36 -20.63
N THR A 346 -16.06 -8.13 -21.51
CA THR A 346 -14.74 -7.60 -21.17
C THR A 346 -14.79 -6.23 -20.50
N VAL A 347 -15.59 -5.30 -21.05
CA VAL A 347 -15.83 -3.97 -20.48
C VAL A 347 -17.32 -3.79 -20.17
N SER A 348 -17.62 -3.38 -18.95
CA SER A 348 -18.98 -3.19 -18.45
C SER A 348 -19.13 -1.83 -17.80
N SER A 349 -20.22 -1.13 -18.09
CA SER A 349 -20.55 0.12 -17.42
C SER A 349 -21.20 -0.11 -16.05
N PHE A 350 -20.87 0.75 -15.08
CA PHE A 350 -21.52 0.83 -13.78
C PHE A 350 -21.91 2.27 -13.44
N GLY A 351 -23.02 2.43 -12.73
CA GLY A 351 -23.41 3.74 -12.20
C GLY A 351 -22.55 4.07 -10.98
N ALA A 352 -21.90 5.23 -11.00
CA ALA A 352 -21.10 5.80 -9.90
C ALA A 352 -21.65 7.17 -9.51
N ARG A 353 -21.26 7.70 -8.34
CA ARG A 353 -21.87 8.93 -7.77
C ARG A 353 -21.74 10.18 -8.64
N TYR A 354 -20.62 10.30 -9.36
CA TYR A 354 -20.24 11.52 -10.08
C TYR A 354 -20.26 11.35 -11.60
N LYS A 355 -19.95 10.17 -12.12
CA LYS A 355 -19.97 9.81 -13.55
C LYS A 355 -20.12 8.30 -13.67
N ASN A 356 -20.89 7.81 -14.65
CA ASN A 356 -20.90 6.38 -14.95
C ASN A 356 -19.47 5.91 -15.26
N GLY A 357 -19.01 4.87 -14.55
CA GLY A 357 -17.69 4.28 -14.72
C GLY A 357 -17.74 3.01 -15.57
N GLU A 358 -16.56 2.47 -15.87
CA GLU A 358 -16.40 1.19 -16.55
C GLU A 358 -15.46 0.28 -15.74
N PHE A 359 -15.79 -1.00 -15.66
CA PHE A 359 -14.91 -2.02 -15.07
C PHE A 359 -14.55 -3.11 -16.07
N CYS A 360 -13.37 -3.69 -15.89
CA CYS A 360 -12.74 -4.65 -16.79
C CYS A 360 -11.85 -5.68 -16.04
N SER A 361 -12.27 -6.09 -14.85
CA SER A 361 -11.53 -7.09 -14.08
C SER A 361 -11.39 -8.40 -14.86
N LYS A 362 -10.21 -9.00 -14.79
CA LYS A 362 -9.90 -10.34 -15.31
C LYS A 362 -10.31 -11.43 -14.32
N VAL A 363 -10.25 -11.11 -13.02
CA VAL A 363 -10.62 -12.02 -11.93
C VAL A 363 -11.52 -11.29 -10.95
N ASN A 364 -12.66 -11.89 -10.64
CA ASN A 364 -13.54 -11.44 -9.57
C ASN A 364 -13.52 -12.47 -8.45
N ILE A 365 -13.32 -12.01 -7.22
CA ILE A 365 -13.33 -12.84 -6.03
C ILE A 365 -14.38 -12.26 -5.09
N VAL A 366 -15.27 -13.11 -4.59
CA VAL A 366 -16.20 -12.76 -3.51
C VAL A 366 -15.90 -13.67 -2.34
N ALA A 367 -15.73 -13.10 -1.15
CA ALA A 367 -15.75 -13.85 0.10
C ALA A 367 -17.04 -13.48 0.84
N ASN A 368 -17.90 -14.44 1.17
CA ASN A 368 -19.19 -14.15 1.80
C ASN A 368 -19.56 -15.21 2.84
N THR A 369 -20.23 -14.79 3.90
CA THR A 369 -20.82 -15.72 4.88
C THR A 369 -22.00 -16.49 4.28
N LYS A 370 -22.80 -15.84 3.43
CA LYS A 370 -23.88 -16.50 2.69
C LYS A 370 -23.32 -17.39 1.61
N ASN A 371 -23.91 -18.56 1.43
CA ASN A 371 -23.56 -19.40 0.29
C ASN A 371 -24.05 -18.78 -1.03
N VAL A 372 -23.46 -19.22 -2.14
CA VAL A 372 -23.71 -18.66 -3.48
C VAL A 372 -25.19 -18.70 -3.88
N TYR A 373 -25.93 -19.73 -3.47
CA TYR A 373 -27.36 -19.90 -3.76
C TYR A 373 -28.19 -18.91 -2.96
N GLU A 374 -27.93 -18.80 -1.66
CA GLU A 374 -28.61 -17.87 -0.77
C GLU A 374 -28.37 -16.42 -1.19
N TYR A 375 -27.14 -16.07 -1.56
CA TYR A 375 -26.79 -14.74 -2.05
C TYR A 375 -27.57 -14.38 -3.32
N PHE A 376 -27.48 -15.20 -4.37
CA PHE A 376 -28.17 -14.88 -5.63
C PHE A 376 -29.69 -14.91 -5.48
N TYR A 377 -30.23 -15.80 -4.66
CA TYR A 377 -31.66 -15.85 -4.38
C TYR A 377 -32.13 -14.58 -3.64
N SER A 378 -31.41 -14.20 -2.58
CA SER A 378 -31.71 -12.99 -1.81
C SER A 378 -31.53 -11.71 -2.64
N ASN A 379 -30.54 -11.68 -3.55
CA ASN A 379 -30.32 -10.56 -4.46
C ASN A 379 -31.44 -10.49 -5.52
N LYS A 380 -31.85 -11.65 -6.06
CA LYS A 380 -32.96 -11.78 -7.02
C LYS A 380 -34.31 -11.43 -6.41
N HIS A 381 -34.55 -11.60 -5.11
CA HIS A 381 -35.87 -11.37 -4.50
C HIS A 381 -36.44 -9.95 -4.73
N ARG A 382 -35.62 -9.00 -5.21
CA ARG A 382 -36.06 -7.67 -5.66
C ARG A 382 -36.63 -7.63 -7.10
N ASP A 383 -36.46 -8.68 -7.91
CA ASP A 383 -36.87 -8.87 -9.31
C ASP A 383 -37.52 -10.27 -9.52
N TYR A 384 -38.86 -10.33 -9.57
CA TYR A 384 -39.61 -11.59 -9.43
C TYR A 384 -39.51 -12.58 -10.63
N ASP A 385 -39.23 -12.10 -11.85
CA ASP A 385 -39.43 -12.89 -13.09
C ASP A 385 -38.20 -13.67 -13.60
N GLU A 386 -37.00 -13.44 -13.07
CA GLU A 386 -35.77 -14.05 -13.61
C GLU A 386 -35.25 -15.27 -12.84
N HIS A 387 -34.58 -16.24 -13.49
CA HIS A 387 -34.07 -17.43 -12.81
C HIS A 387 -32.68 -17.19 -12.16
N ILE A 388 -32.44 -17.69 -10.94
CA ILE A 388 -31.13 -17.54 -10.26
C ILE A 388 -29.98 -18.23 -11.02
N ASP A 389 -30.30 -19.19 -11.91
CA ASP A 389 -29.37 -19.81 -12.86
C ASP A 389 -28.56 -18.76 -13.67
N GLN A 390 -29.12 -17.56 -13.89
CA GLN A 390 -28.39 -16.47 -14.53
C GLN A 390 -27.18 -16.02 -13.71
N GLY A 391 -27.27 -16.01 -12.38
CA GLY A 391 -26.13 -15.76 -11.50
C GLY A 391 -25.23 -16.98 -11.38
N LEU A 392 -25.81 -18.15 -11.06
CA LEU A 392 -25.05 -19.38 -10.77
C LEU A 392 -24.12 -19.81 -11.90
N ARG A 393 -24.58 -19.72 -13.17
CA ARG A 393 -23.77 -20.12 -14.33
C ARG A 393 -22.53 -19.26 -14.57
N ARG A 394 -22.44 -18.11 -13.89
CA ARG A 394 -21.35 -17.14 -14.05
C ARG A 394 -20.25 -17.30 -13.00
N ILE A 395 -20.46 -18.11 -11.97
CA ILE A 395 -19.44 -18.42 -10.97
C ILE A 395 -18.72 -19.68 -11.39
N ASP A 396 -17.43 -19.59 -11.76
CA ASP A 396 -16.63 -20.74 -12.18
C ASP A 396 -16.41 -21.71 -11.00
N PHE A 397 -16.07 -21.14 -9.84
CA PHE A 397 -15.74 -21.88 -8.63
C PHE A 397 -16.54 -21.37 -7.43
N CYS A 398 -17.14 -22.31 -6.70
CA CYS A 398 -17.62 -22.07 -5.33
C CYS A 398 -16.66 -22.83 -4.39
N ALA A 399 -15.89 -22.09 -3.60
CA ALA A 399 -14.90 -22.63 -2.68
C ALA A 399 -15.42 -22.50 -1.25
N GLU A 400 -15.86 -23.61 -0.67
CA GLU A 400 -16.38 -23.63 0.70
C GLU A 400 -15.24 -23.89 1.68
N THR A 401 -15.03 -22.99 2.63
CA THR A 401 -13.90 -23.01 3.56
C THR A 401 -14.31 -23.47 4.95
N TYR A 402 -13.49 -24.33 5.55
CA TYR A 402 -13.74 -24.96 6.84
C TYR A 402 -12.49 -24.86 7.70
N SER A 403 -12.64 -24.37 8.92
CA SER A 403 -11.58 -24.39 9.92
C SER A 403 -11.53 -25.75 10.60
N LEU A 404 -10.33 -26.30 10.77
CA LEU A 404 -10.09 -27.53 11.53
C LEU A 404 -9.80 -27.26 13.02
N ASP A 405 -9.50 -26.01 13.39
CA ASP A 405 -9.06 -25.61 14.73
C ASP A 405 -10.19 -24.99 15.59
N ALA A 406 -11.44 -25.30 15.26
CA ALA A 406 -12.63 -24.61 15.77
C ALA A 406 -12.85 -24.68 17.31
N GLU A 407 -12.06 -25.46 18.08
CA GLU A 407 -12.09 -25.42 19.55
C GLU A 407 -11.53 -24.13 20.16
N SER A 408 -10.81 -23.30 19.38
CA SER A 408 -10.16 -22.07 19.87
C SER A 408 -10.67 -20.77 19.21
N ALA A 409 -11.59 -20.88 18.26
CA ALA A 409 -12.10 -19.74 17.48
C ALA A 409 -12.99 -18.78 18.29
N SER A 410 -13.38 -19.14 19.52
CA SER A 410 -14.08 -18.20 20.40
C SER A 410 -13.15 -17.22 21.12
N ASP A 411 -11.83 -17.47 21.22
CA ASP A 411 -10.97 -16.66 22.10
C ASP A 411 -9.60 -16.22 21.52
N ASN A 412 -9.14 -16.72 20.36
CA ASN A 412 -7.90 -16.24 19.73
C ASN A 412 -8.08 -15.88 18.24
N LEU A 413 -8.61 -14.68 17.98
CA LEU A 413 -8.76 -14.09 16.63
C LEU A 413 -7.42 -13.72 15.93
N ASP A 414 -6.27 -13.91 16.57
CA ASP A 414 -5.00 -13.32 16.13
C ASP A 414 -4.06 -14.26 15.34
N THR A 415 -4.35 -15.57 15.24
CA THR A 415 -3.51 -16.48 14.44
C THR A 415 -4.10 -16.69 13.05
N PRO A 416 -3.41 -16.28 11.96
CA PRO A 416 -3.92 -16.47 10.61
C PRO A 416 -4.01 -17.97 10.27
N PRO A 417 -5.04 -18.42 9.53
CA PRO A 417 -5.17 -19.81 9.14
C PRO A 417 -3.97 -20.28 8.29
N THR A 418 -3.66 -21.56 8.40
CA THR A 418 -2.54 -22.22 7.73
C THR A 418 -3.04 -23.23 6.70
N ASN A 419 -2.12 -23.76 5.90
CA ASN A 419 -2.45 -24.83 4.94
C ASN A 419 -2.89 -26.13 5.63
N ASP A 420 -2.60 -26.29 6.91
CA ASP A 420 -2.93 -27.48 7.69
C ASP A 420 -4.20 -27.28 8.53
N SER A 421 -4.51 -26.05 8.95
CA SER A 421 -5.69 -25.73 9.77
C SER A 421 -6.98 -25.42 8.99
N LEU A 422 -6.92 -25.39 7.66
CA LEU A 422 -8.07 -25.13 6.81
C LEU A 422 -8.30 -26.26 5.80
N ARG A 423 -9.56 -26.52 5.44
CA ARG A 423 -9.95 -27.33 4.29
C ARG A 423 -10.87 -26.55 3.37
N ILE A 424 -10.76 -26.82 2.07
CA ILE A 424 -11.55 -26.18 1.03
C ILE A 424 -12.26 -27.25 0.20
N SER A 425 -13.59 -27.18 0.10
CA SER A 425 -14.34 -27.91 -0.93
C SER A 425 -14.40 -27.04 -2.18
N LEU A 426 -13.65 -27.43 -3.22
CA LEU A 426 -13.62 -26.69 -4.48
C LEU A 426 -14.67 -27.24 -5.44
N LYS A 427 -15.78 -26.52 -5.58
CA LYS A 427 -16.94 -26.92 -6.38
C LYS A 427 -16.94 -26.18 -7.72
N TYR A 428 -17.06 -26.93 -8.80
CA TYR A 428 -17.09 -26.40 -10.16
C TYR A 428 -18.54 -26.26 -10.63
N VAL A 429 -18.82 -25.22 -11.41
CA VAL A 429 -20.13 -25.07 -12.04
C VAL A 429 -20.39 -26.20 -13.04
N LYS A 430 -21.55 -26.85 -12.88
CA LYS A 430 -22.03 -27.92 -13.75
C LYS A 430 -23.46 -27.64 -14.16
N ARG A 431 -23.74 -27.76 -15.45
CA ARG A 431 -25.09 -27.73 -15.99
C ARG A 431 -25.71 -29.12 -15.92
N LEU A 432 -26.87 -29.23 -15.29
CA LEU A 432 -27.67 -30.44 -15.24
C LEU A 432 -28.40 -30.70 -16.57
N PRO A 433 -28.67 -31.97 -16.92
CA PRO A 433 -29.52 -32.32 -18.04
C PRO A 433 -30.89 -31.64 -17.96
N ALA A 434 -31.50 -31.32 -19.10
CA ALA A 434 -32.77 -30.59 -19.13
C ALA A 434 -33.93 -31.31 -18.43
N ASN A 435 -33.87 -32.64 -18.37
CA ASN A 435 -34.84 -33.54 -17.76
C ASN A 435 -34.54 -33.89 -16.30
N ASP A 436 -33.41 -33.46 -15.76
CA ASP A 436 -33.00 -33.76 -14.38
C ASP A 436 -32.62 -32.46 -13.63
N PRO A 437 -33.55 -31.50 -13.51
CA PRO A 437 -33.25 -30.27 -12.80
C PRO A 437 -33.36 -30.49 -11.27
N MET A 438 -32.50 -29.81 -10.51
CA MET A 438 -32.49 -29.92 -9.05
C MET A 438 -33.54 -28.96 -8.46
N GLN A 439 -34.35 -29.43 -7.51
CA GLN A 439 -35.20 -28.55 -6.72
C GLN A 439 -34.48 -28.13 -5.44
N LEU A 440 -34.30 -26.83 -5.26
CA LEU A 440 -33.78 -26.21 -4.05
C LEU A 440 -34.95 -25.65 -3.23
N LYS A 441 -34.90 -25.88 -1.92
CA LYS A 441 -35.81 -25.25 -0.96
C LYS A 441 -34.97 -24.31 -0.09
N ILE A 442 -35.20 -23.00 -0.20
CA ILE A 442 -34.58 -22.01 0.70
C ILE A 442 -35.61 -21.57 1.73
N MET A 443 -35.24 -21.58 3.01
CA MET A 443 -36.06 -21.07 4.12
C MET A 443 -35.76 -19.59 4.39
N TYR A 444 -36.80 -18.81 4.68
CA TYR A 444 -36.66 -17.40 5.11
C TYR A 444 -36.67 -17.27 6.63
N PRO A 445 -35.86 -16.36 7.22
CA PRO A 445 -35.93 -16.05 8.65
C PRO A 445 -37.23 -15.34 9.08
N SER A 446 -37.92 -14.63 8.16
CA SER A 446 -39.03 -13.73 8.52
C SER A 446 -40.42 -14.36 8.50
N SER A 447 -40.60 -15.57 7.97
CA SER A 447 -41.82 -16.36 8.12
C SER A 447 -41.51 -17.84 7.89
N ALA A 448 -41.52 -18.62 8.97
CA ALA A 448 -41.27 -20.07 8.95
C ALA A 448 -42.31 -20.89 8.15
N SER A 449 -43.28 -20.24 7.50
CA SER A 449 -44.39 -20.86 6.79
C SER A 449 -44.18 -21.00 5.27
N ASP A 450 -43.28 -20.21 4.65
CA ASP A 450 -43.24 -20.08 3.19
C ASP A 450 -41.95 -20.65 2.59
N LEU A 451 -41.91 -21.99 2.49
CA LEU A 451 -40.89 -22.72 1.72
C LEU A 451 -41.10 -22.48 0.22
N ASN A 452 -40.40 -21.51 -0.35
CA ASN A 452 -40.39 -21.32 -1.79
C ASN A 452 -39.39 -22.30 -2.44
N GLY A 453 -39.92 -23.41 -2.95
CA GLY A 453 -39.18 -24.34 -3.79
C GLY A 453 -38.93 -23.73 -5.16
N TYR A 454 -37.69 -23.78 -5.64
CA TYR A 454 -37.35 -23.37 -6.99
C TYR A 454 -36.42 -24.36 -7.65
N THR A 455 -36.59 -24.49 -8.95
CA THR A 455 -35.79 -25.38 -9.78
C THR A 455 -34.48 -24.69 -10.15
N VAL A 456 -33.37 -25.41 -10.24
CA VAL A 456 -32.10 -24.92 -10.81
C VAL A 456 -31.52 -25.93 -11.77
N ARG A 457 -30.82 -25.43 -12.78
CA ARG A 457 -30.08 -26.25 -13.75
C ARG A 457 -28.58 -26.07 -13.67
N TYR A 458 -28.11 -25.04 -12.96
CA TYR A 458 -26.69 -24.88 -12.68
C TYR A 458 -26.43 -25.14 -11.20
N ILE A 459 -25.48 -26.03 -10.94
CA ILE A 459 -25.04 -26.37 -9.59
C ILE A 459 -23.53 -26.25 -9.48
N HIS A 460 -23.03 -26.05 -8.27
CA HIS A 460 -21.62 -26.13 -7.96
C HIS A 460 -21.37 -27.46 -7.26
N ARG A 461 -20.55 -28.33 -7.86
CA ARG A 461 -20.25 -29.65 -7.31
C ARG A 461 -18.75 -29.95 -7.43
N VAL A 462 -18.21 -30.67 -6.46
CA VAL A 462 -16.85 -31.23 -6.56
C VAL A 462 -16.81 -32.22 -7.74
N PRO A 463 -15.88 -32.04 -8.69
CA PRO A 463 -15.63 -33.00 -9.76
C PRO A 463 -15.36 -34.40 -9.23
N ASP A 464 -15.75 -35.44 -9.98
CA ASP A 464 -15.61 -36.82 -9.51
C ASP A 464 -14.14 -37.28 -9.43
N ASP A 465 -13.24 -36.57 -10.11
CA ASP A 465 -11.78 -36.75 -10.12
C ASP A 465 -11.03 -35.87 -9.10
N LEU A 466 -11.75 -35.08 -8.30
CA LEU A 466 -11.17 -34.28 -7.22
C LEU A 466 -11.62 -34.79 -5.85
N PRO A 467 -10.75 -34.67 -4.83
CA PRO A 467 -11.15 -34.98 -3.47
C PRO A 467 -12.20 -33.98 -2.96
N THR A 468 -13.09 -34.43 -2.06
CA THR A 468 -14.13 -33.60 -1.44
C THR A 468 -13.54 -32.36 -0.75
N TRP A 469 -12.34 -32.53 -0.18
CA TRP A 469 -11.61 -31.54 0.60
C TRP A 469 -10.18 -31.42 0.08
N LEU A 470 -9.73 -30.19 -0.09
CA LEU A 470 -8.40 -29.83 -0.52
C LEU A 470 -7.72 -28.99 0.56
N ARG A 471 -6.39 -29.04 0.60
CA ARG A 471 -5.62 -28.02 1.30
C ARG A 471 -5.76 -26.68 0.56
N PRO A 472 -5.68 -25.54 1.26
CA PRO A 472 -5.76 -24.21 0.64
C PRO A 472 -4.82 -24.02 -0.56
N ASP A 473 -3.58 -24.48 -0.45
CA ASP A 473 -2.59 -24.37 -1.52
C ASP A 473 -2.98 -25.15 -2.78
N ASP A 474 -3.54 -26.34 -2.60
CA ASP A 474 -3.96 -27.20 -3.71
C ASP A 474 -5.18 -26.58 -4.42
N ALA A 475 -6.17 -26.10 -3.65
CA ALA A 475 -7.33 -25.40 -4.19
C ALA A 475 -6.93 -24.11 -4.92
N ILE A 476 -6.02 -23.31 -4.35
CA ILE A 476 -5.50 -22.10 -4.99
C ILE A 476 -4.80 -22.44 -6.31
N ALA A 477 -3.96 -23.47 -6.35
CA ALA A 477 -3.25 -23.87 -7.56
C ALA A 477 -4.21 -24.30 -8.69
N LEU A 478 -5.28 -25.03 -8.38
CA LEU A 478 -6.33 -25.38 -9.34
C LEU A 478 -7.09 -24.16 -9.87
N ILE A 479 -7.39 -23.19 -9.01
CA ILE A 479 -8.01 -21.93 -9.44
C ILE A 479 -7.04 -21.13 -10.32
N MET A 480 -5.76 -21.05 -9.94
CA MET A 480 -4.73 -20.38 -10.73
C MET A 480 -4.62 -20.98 -12.14
N GLU A 481 -4.64 -22.30 -12.28
CA GLU A 481 -4.60 -22.94 -13.60
C GLU A 481 -5.71 -22.41 -14.53
N LYS A 482 -6.94 -22.30 -14.03
CA LYS A 482 -8.06 -21.74 -14.78
C LYS A 482 -7.87 -20.25 -15.09
N VAL A 483 -7.45 -19.45 -14.12
CA VAL A 483 -7.18 -18.01 -14.30
C VAL A 483 -6.13 -17.81 -15.39
N MET A 484 -5.02 -18.52 -15.33
CA MET A 484 -3.92 -18.38 -16.29
C MET A 484 -4.34 -18.84 -17.68
N LYS A 485 -5.04 -19.99 -17.79
CA LYS A 485 -5.60 -20.48 -19.05
C LYS A 485 -6.55 -19.48 -19.70
N ASN A 486 -7.46 -18.89 -18.92
CA ASN A 486 -8.42 -17.90 -19.42
C ASN A 486 -7.77 -16.59 -19.89
N ASN A 487 -6.52 -16.35 -19.49
CA ASN A 487 -5.72 -15.18 -19.87
C ASN A 487 -4.56 -15.49 -20.83
N GLY A 488 -4.49 -16.72 -21.36
CA GLY A 488 -3.44 -17.13 -22.31
C GLY A 488 -2.04 -17.22 -21.72
N ILE A 489 -1.92 -17.38 -20.40
CA ILE A 489 -0.64 -17.40 -19.69
C ILE A 489 -0.27 -18.86 -19.37
N PRO A 490 0.94 -19.33 -19.72
CA PRO A 490 1.37 -20.68 -19.37
C PRO A 490 1.40 -20.88 -17.85
N TYR A 491 0.76 -21.94 -17.38
CA TYR A 491 0.80 -22.37 -15.99
C TYR A 491 0.82 -23.89 -15.95
N GLN A 492 1.70 -24.45 -15.13
CA GLN A 492 1.77 -25.87 -14.85
C GLN A 492 1.52 -26.06 -13.36
N LEU A 493 0.61 -26.98 -13.02
CA LEU A 493 0.37 -27.34 -11.63
C LEU A 493 1.68 -27.84 -11.00
N PRO A 494 2.07 -27.31 -9.82
CA PRO A 494 3.29 -27.75 -9.15
C PRO A 494 3.24 -29.26 -8.87
N PRO A 495 4.33 -30.03 -9.10
CA PRO A 495 4.33 -31.48 -8.85
C PRO A 495 3.91 -31.87 -7.44
N LYS A 496 4.26 -31.04 -6.44
CA LYS A 496 3.86 -31.22 -5.04
C LYS A 496 2.33 -31.15 -4.85
N VAL A 497 1.66 -30.25 -5.57
CA VAL A 497 0.19 -30.10 -5.54
C VAL A 497 -0.45 -31.33 -6.19
N THR A 498 0.03 -31.75 -7.36
CA THR A 498 -0.47 -32.95 -8.04
C THR A 498 -0.37 -34.19 -7.15
N GLN A 499 0.75 -34.36 -6.44
CA GLN A 499 0.93 -35.45 -5.49
C GLN A 499 -0.03 -35.33 -4.29
N SER A 500 -0.13 -34.14 -3.68
CA SER A 500 -1.05 -33.87 -2.54
C SER A 500 -2.51 -34.21 -2.88
N ILE A 501 -2.97 -33.82 -4.08
CA ILE A 501 -4.32 -34.13 -4.57
C ILE A 501 -4.49 -35.63 -4.74
N ALA A 502 -3.53 -36.32 -5.37
CA ALA A 502 -3.58 -37.76 -5.57
C ALA A 502 -3.63 -38.54 -4.26
N ASP A 503 -2.81 -38.15 -3.28
CA ASP A 503 -2.78 -38.76 -1.94
C ASP A 503 -4.12 -38.56 -1.22
N THR A 504 -4.68 -37.36 -1.30
CA THR A 504 -5.99 -37.03 -0.68
C THR A 504 -7.14 -37.77 -1.37
N LEU A 505 -7.07 -37.95 -2.69
CA LEU A 505 -8.05 -38.72 -3.45
C LEU A 505 -8.01 -40.20 -3.08
N ALA A 506 -6.81 -40.79 -2.96
CA ALA A 506 -6.64 -42.17 -2.50
C ALA A 506 -7.20 -42.38 -1.10
N LEU A 507 -6.98 -41.40 -0.20
CA LEU A 507 -7.56 -41.40 1.14
C LEU A 507 -9.10 -41.37 1.09
N ASN A 508 -9.69 -40.50 0.26
CA ASN A 508 -11.14 -40.46 0.05
C ASN A 508 -11.72 -41.77 -0.46
N GLU A 509 -11.05 -42.42 -1.41
CA GLU A 509 -11.46 -43.73 -1.93
C GLU A 509 -11.41 -44.82 -0.86
N GLN A 510 -10.42 -44.79 0.04
CA GLN A 510 -10.33 -45.73 1.16
C GLN A 510 -11.51 -45.59 2.14
N PHE A 511 -11.98 -44.37 2.38
CA PHE A 511 -13.10 -44.10 3.30
C PHE A 511 -14.48 -44.20 2.65
N ASN A 512 -14.58 -44.09 1.33
CA ASN A 512 -15.84 -44.15 0.57
C ASN A 512 -16.63 -45.48 0.77
N PRO A 513 -16.03 -46.68 0.83
CA PRO A 513 -16.73 -47.91 1.18
C PRO A 513 -17.31 -47.91 2.59
N ARG A 514 -16.56 -47.41 3.58
CA ARG A 514 -17.04 -47.29 4.98
C ARG A 514 -18.21 -46.31 5.08
N ARG A 515 -18.12 -45.20 4.35
CA ARG A 515 -19.19 -44.21 4.20
C ARG A 515 -20.44 -44.78 3.52
N LYS A 516 -20.31 -45.45 2.37
CA LYS A 516 -21.44 -46.09 1.67
C LYS A 516 -22.14 -47.10 2.56
N ARG A 517 -21.37 -47.86 3.35
CA ARG A 517 -21.89 -48.78 4.35
C ARG A 517 -22.66 -48.03 5.44
N PHE A 518 -22.09 -46.99 6.04
CA PHE A 518 -22.76 -46.17 7.06
C PHE A 518 -24.06 -45.52 6.54
N ILE A 519 -24.03 -44.91 5.35
CA ILE A 519 -25.21 -44.28 4.72
C ILE A 519 -26.30 -45.33 4.40
N LYS A 520 -25.90 -46.54 4.02
CA LYS A 520 -26.82 -47.69 3.83
C LYS A 520 -27.39 -48.17 5.17
N GLU A 521 -26.58 -48.24 6.23
CA GLU A 521 -26.99 -48.64 7.58
C GLU A 521 -28.01 -47.67 8.19
N ILE A 522 -27.88 -46.36 7.95
CA ILE A 522 -28.89 -45.36 8.34
C ILE A 522 -30.09 -45.27 7.38
N GLY A 523 -30.13 -46.11 6.34
CA GLY A 523 -31.29 -46.33 5.48
C GLY A 523 -31.56 -45.25 4.43
N LEU A 524 -30.55 -44.43 4.09
CA LEU A 524 -30.60 -43.35 3.10
C LEU A 524 -30.18 -43.80 1.68
N MET A 525 -29.67 -45.03 1.55
CA MET A 525 -29.33 -45.65 0.26
C MET A 525 -30.11 -46.96 0.11
N SER A 526 -30.68 -47.17 -1.07
CA SER A 526 -31.28 -48.46 -1.44
C SER A 526 -30.20 -49.56 -1.53
N GLU A 527 -30.61 -50.84 -1.51
CA GLU A 527 -29.68 -51.96 -1.67
C GLU A 527 -28.88 -51.91 -2.98
N ALA A 528 -29.41 -51.21 -3.99
CA ALA A 528 -28.75 -50.95 -5.28
C ALA A 528 -27.77 -49.76 -5.26
N GLY A 529 -27.61 -49.07 -4.13
CA GLY A 529 -26.68 -47.94 -3.98
C GLY A 529 -27.16 -46.61 -4.56
N ALA A 530 -28.44 -46.50 -4.94
CA ALA A 530 -29.07 -45.24 -5.32
C ALA A 530 -29.81 -44.61 -4.11
N PRO A 531 -29.91 -43.27 -4.03
CA PRO A 531 -30.73 -42.59 -3.02
C PRO A 531 -32.18 -43.11 -3.05
N ASP A 532 -32.71 -43.55 -1.91
CA ASP A 532 -34.08 -44.04 -1.84
C ASP A 532 -35.07 -42.88 -1.74
N LEU A 533 -35.50 -42.37 -2.91
CA LEU A 533 -36.43 -41.25 -3.05
C LEU A 533 -37.86 -41.57 -2.60
N SER A 534 -38.18 -42.84 -2.29
CA SER A 534 -39.51 -43.26 -1.83
C SER A 534 -39.76 -43.01 -0.35
N LYS A 535 -38.70 -42.73 0.41
CA LYS A 535 -38.81 -42.25 1.79
C LYS A 535 -38.82 -40.74 1.77
N GLU A 536 -39.97 -40.13 2.07
CA GLU A 536 -39.95 -38.75 2.56
C GLU A 536 -39.00 -38.68 3.76
N PRO A 537 -38.27 -37.56 3.97
CA PRO A 537 -37.48 -37.33 5.17
C PRO A 537 -38.43 -37.16 6.36
N SER A 538 -39.10 -38.23 6.72
CA SER A 538 -39.77 -38.39 7.99
C SER A 538 -38.68 -38.40 9.03
N THR A 539 -38.76 -37.41 9.91
CA THR A 539 -37.92 -37.17 11.07
C THR A 539 -37.68 -38.46 11.85
N ARG A 540 -36.65 -39.22 11.47
CA ARG A 540 -36.01 -40.16 12.37
C ARG A 540 -34.88 -39.38 13.01
N CYS A 541 -35.06 -39.04 14.29
CA CYS A 541 -33.96 -38.69 15.15
C CYS A 541 -32.86 -39.74 14.94
N ILE A 542 -31.72 -39.30 14.41
CA ILE A 542 -30.54 -40.15 14.24
C ILE A 542 -30.06 -40.41 15.67
N TYR A 543 -30.39 -41.58 16.22
CA TYR A 543 -29.70 -42.09 17.39
C TYR A 543 -28.29 -42.47 16.91
N LEU A 544 -27.34 -41.56 17.11
CA LEU A 544 -25.92 -41.87 17.00
C LEU A 544 -25.64 -43.05 17.95
N SER A 545 -24.96 -44.08 17.46
CA SER A 545 -24.61 -45.25 18.29
C SER A 545 -23.78 -44.82 19.51
N PRO A 546 -23.77 -45.60 20.60
CA PRO A 546 -22.91 -45.34 21.75
C PRO A 546 -21.44 -45.15 21.38
N GLU A 547 -20.93 -45.79 20.31
CA GLU A 547 -19.56 -45.55 19.81
C GLU A 547 -19.39 -44.15 19.18
N HIS A 548 -20.42 -43.62 18.49
CA HIS A 548 -20.41 -42.25 17.95
C HIS A 548 -20.56 -41.20 19.05
N LEU A 549 -21.31 -41.49 20.11
CA LEU A 549 -21.39 -40.66 21.31
C LEU A 549 -20.09 -40.68 22.12
N LEU A 550 -19.36 -41.80 22.12
CA LEU A 550 -18.04 -41.93 22.74
C LEU A 550 -16.96 -41.11 22.02
N LEU A 551 -16.95 -41.10 20.68
CA LEU A 551 -16.08 -40.22 19.89
C LEU A 551 -16.40 -38.73 20.12
N HIS A 552 -17.69 -38.40 20.27
CA HIS A 552 -18.15 -37.04 20.59
C HIS A 552 -17.82 -36.62 22.03
N ALA A 553 -17.83 -37.57 22.99
CA ALA A 553 -17.47 -37.33 24.39
C ALA A 553 -15.95 -37.24 24.62
N VAL A 554 -15.15 -37.83 23.73
CA VAL A 554 -13.68 -37.79 23.79
C VAL A 554 -13.12 -36.54 23.08
N PHE A 555 -13.84 -35.95 22.10
CA PHE A 555 -13.33 -34.87 21.24
C PHE A 555 -14.28 -33.67 21.01
N GLY A 556 -15.24 -33.38 21.88
CA GLY A 556 -16.09 -32.22 21.58
C GLY A 556 -17.20 -31.83 22.54
N THR A 557 -16.89 -30.82 23.36
CA THR A 557 -17.81 -29.77 23.81
C THR A 557 -18.17 -28.82 22.64
N TYR A 558 -18.76 -29.34 21.57
CA TYR A 558 -19.34 -28.51 20.51
C TYR A 558 -20.84 -28.35 20.76
N ALA A 559 -21.22 -27.21 21.33
CA ALA A 559 -22.58 -26.72 21.15
C ALA A 559 -22.68 -26.24 19.70
N LEU A 560 -23.21 -27.09 18.81
CA LEU A 560 -23.98 -26.55 17.71
C LEU A 560 -25.07 -25.68 18.35
N ASP A 561 -25.05 -24.37 18.10
CA ASP A 561 -26.23 -23.52 18.34
C ASP A 561 -27.29 -23.95 17.32
N ILE A 562 -27.86 -25.13 17.56
CA ILE A 562 -29.10 -25.57 16.95
C ILE A 562 -30.15 -24.68 17.61
N PRO A 563 -30.81 -23.76 16.87
CA PRO A 563 -31.84 -22.94 17.48
C PRO A 563 -32.88 -23.87 18.09
N VAL A 564 -33.04 -23.79 19.41
CA VAL A 564 -34.13 -24.46 20.11
C VAL A 564 -35.42 -23.87 19.52
N PRO A 565 -36.33 -24.70 18.96
CA PRO A 565 -37.58 -24.17 18.44
C PRO A 565 -38.33 -23.50 19.59
N ALA A 566 -38.65 -22.22 19.44
CA ALA A 566 -39.42 -21.48 20.43
C ALA A 566 -40.87 -22.01 20.56
N ASP A 567 -41.28 -22.95 19.71
CA ASP A 567 -42.62 -23.53 19.74
C ASP A 567 -42.59 -25.04 19.43
N SER A 568 -43.17 -25.82 20.34
CA SER A 568 -43.23 -27.30 20.39
C SER A 568 -43.96 -27.98 19.22
N LYS A 569 -44.34 -27.22 18.18
CA LYS A 569 -45.14 -27.70 17.04
C LYS A 569 -44.45 -27.64 15.68
N ASN A 570 -43.26 -27.04 15.56
CA ASN A 570 -42.47 -27.04 14.33
C ASN A 570 -41.12 -27.74 14.54
N ASN A 571 -41.12 -29.07 14.38
CA ASN A 571 -39.92 -29.92 14.45
C ASN A 571 -39.20 -29.99 13.09
N SER A 572 -38.69 -28.87 12.58
CA SER A 572 -37.89 -28.86 11.34
C SER A 572 -36.52 -28.24 11.58
N ILE A 573 -35.50 -29.10 11.62
CA ILE A 573 -34.11 -28.75 11.36
C ILE A 573 -33.86 -29.12 9.90
N SER A 574 -33.59 -28.15 9.02
CA SER A 574 -33.16 -28.44 7.65
C SER A 574 -31.64 -28.34 7.58
N CYS A 575 -30.93 -29.46 7.78
CA CYS A 575 -29.58 -29.59 7.23
C CYS A 575 -29.71 -30.16 5.81
N ASP A 576 -29.09 -29.52 4.83
CA ASP A 576 -29.02 -30.10 3.48
C ASP A 576 -28.23 -31.43 3.56
N LEU A 577 -28.73 -32.50 2.94
CA LEU A 577 -28.09 -33.84 2.95
C LEU A 577 -26.63 -33.79 2.45
N TYR A 578 -26.32 -32.81 1.61
CA TYR A 578 -24.97 -32.53 1.14
C TYR A 578 -24.08 -31.93 2.24
N GLN A 579 -24.60 -31.06 3.10
CA GLN A 579 -23.84 -30.47 4.22
C GLN A 579 -23.54 -31.51 5.31
N LEU A 580 -24.49 -32.40 5.61
CA LEU A 580 -24.25 -33.50 6.56
C LEU A 580 -23.21 -34.49 6.02
N ARG A 581 -23.27 -34.80 4.72
CA ARG A 581 -22.29 -35.62 4.01
C ARG A 581 -20.90 -35.00 4.04
N ASP A 582 -20.80 -33.71 3.72
CA ASP A 582 -19.54 -32.97 3.66
C ASP A 582 -18.93 -32.88 5.08
N TYR A 583 -19.74 -32.60 6.11
CA TYR A 583 -19.32 -32.58 7.52
C TYR A 583 -18.80 -33.94 8.03
N LEU A 584 -19.49 -35.04 7.71
CA LEU A 584 -19.04 -36.39 8.06
C LEU A 584 -17.74 -36.76 7.33
N ASP A 585 -17.57 -36.35 6.08
CA ASP A 585 -16.33 -36.57 5.32
C ASP A 585 -15.14 -35.80 5.96
N MET A 586 -15.37 -34.62 6.52
CA MET A 586 -14.35 -33.83 7.23
C MET A 586 -13.87 -34.55 8.51
N LEU A 587 -14.80 -35.03 9.34
CA LEU A 587 -14.49 -35.73 10.60
C LEU A 587 -13.69 -37.02 10.36
N ILE A 588 -14.05 -37.78 9.32
CA ILE A 588 -13.34 -39.02 8.94
C ILE A 588 -11.91 -38.73 8.47
N GLN A 589 -11.70 -37.62 7.75
CA GLN A 589 -10.36 -37.21 7.34
C GLN A 589 -9.53 -36.63 8.49
N GLN A 590 -10.16 -35.95 9.45
CA GLN A 590 -9.49 -35.53 10.69
C GLN A 590 -9.00 -36.75 11.48
N GLU A 591 -9.83 -37.78 11.66
CA GLU A 591 -9.44 -39.03 12.32
C GLU A 591 -8.23 -39.68 11.65
N ALA A 592 -8.19 -39.68 10.31
CA ALA A 592 -7.06 -40.20 9.54
C ALA A 592 -5.76 -39.38 9.72
N ALA A 593 -5.88 -38.05 9.87
CA ALA A 593 -4.74 -37.17 10.10
C ALA A 593 -4.19 -37.29 11.53
N TYR A 594 -5.07 -37.52 12.52
CA TYR A 594 -4.68 -37.69 13.92
C TYR A 594 -4.25 -39.11 14.28
N ALA A 595 -4.61 -40.14 13.50
CA ALA A 595 -4.23 -41.53 13.76
C ALA A 595 -2.70 -41.75 13.80
N ASP A 596 -1.93 -40.98 13.03
CA ASP A 596 -0.46 -41.04 13.01
C ASP A 596 0.19 -40.32 14.20
N GLU A 597 -0.47 -39.29 14.77
CA GLU A 597 -0.02 -38.58 15.98
C GLU A 597 -0.45 -39.31 17.29
N PHE A 598 -1.63 -39.93 17.30
CA PHE A 598 -2.17 -40.63 18.47
C PHE A 598 -1.32 -41.85 18.88
N ALA A 599 -0.57 -42.42 17.94
CA ALA A 599 0.36 -43.51 18.22
C ALA A 599 1.62 -43.07 19.01
N ALA A 600 1.91 -41.76 19.07
CA ALA A 600 3.15 -41.23 19.63
C ALA A 600 3.01 -40.59 21.02
N THR A 601 1.82 -40.15 21.43
CA THR A 601 1.62 -39.44 22.70
C THR A 601 0.33 -39.87 23.39
N ALA A 602 0.45 -40.63 24.50
CA ALA A 602 -0.66 -40.87 25.41
C ALA A 602 -0.98 -39.58 26.19
N PRO A 603 -2.17 -38.95 26.05
CA PRO A 603 -2.50 -37.76 26.82
C PRO A 603 -2.99 -38.15 28.24
N PRO A 604 -2.70 -37.35 29.28
CA PRO A 604 -3.30 -37.48 30.60
C PRO A 604 -4.79 -37.07 30.60
N PRO A 605 -5.59 -37.51 31.58
CA PRO A 605 -7.03 -37.21 31.63
C PRO A 605 -7.30 -35.71 31.84
N LEU A 606 -8.22 -35.16 31.04
CA LEU A 606 -8.68 -33.77 31.12
C LEU A 606 -9.75 -33.59 32.21
N ASP A 607 -9.53 -32.62 33.09
CA ASP A 607 -10.47 -32.10 34.09
C ASP A 607 -11.29 -30.96 33.45
N PHE A 608 -12.60 -31.18 33.30
CA PHE A 608 -13.52 -30.19 32.73
C PHE A 608 -14.39 -29.60 33.84
N GLY A 609 -13.93 -28.48 34.40
CA GLY A 609 -14.73 -27.65 35.29
C GLY A 609 -15.92 -27.04 34.57
N GLY A 610 -17.14 -27.42 34.98
CA GLY A 610 -18.38 -26.74 34.61
C GLY A 610 -19.53 -27.67 34.21
N ASN A 611 -20.33 -28.07 35.20
CA ASN A 611 -21.65 -28.74 35.12
C ASN A 611 -21.73 -30.05 34.33
N VAL A 612 -21.34 -31.13 35.01
CA VAL A 612 -21.47 -32.53 34.59
C VAL A 612 -22.77 -33.14 35.18
N PHE A 613 -23.57 -33.82 34.35
CA PHE A 613 -24.39 -34.93 34.81
C PHE A 613 -23.44 -36.11 35.10
N THR A 614 -23.19 -36.39 36.38
CA THR A 614 -22.30 -37.47 36.81
C THR A 614 -22.99 -38.83 36.65
N MET A 615 -22.51 -39.69 35.76
CA MET A 615 -22.66 -41.14 35.92
C MET A 615 -21.37 -41.71 36.54
N PRO A 616 -21.43 -42.43 37.66
CA PRO A 616 -20.28 -43.11 38.24
C PRO A 616 -19.71 -44.20 37.31
N GLU A 617 -18.38 -44.40 37.35
CA GLU A 617 -17.61 -45.36 36.54
C GLU A 617 -18.16 -46.80 36.58
N GLU A 618 -18.75 -47.21 37.70
CA GLU A 618 -19.39 -48.53 37.85
C GLU A 618 -20.62 -48.70 36.94
N GLN A 619 -21.37 -47.62 36.65
CA GLN A 619 -22.53 -47.68 35.75
C GLN A 619 -22.15 -47.70 34.27
N TYR A 620 -20.95 -47.21 33.93
CA TYR A 620 -20.39 -47.29 32.57
C TYR A 620 -20.00 -48.73 32.22
N LEU A 621 -19.35 -49.44 33.14
CA LEU A 621 -18.97 -50.84 32.98
C LEU A 621 -20.19 -51.79 32.97
N ASP A 622 -21.26 -51.47 33.71
CA ASP A 622 -22.51 -52.23 33.67
C ASP A 622 -23.26 -52.07 32.34
N LYS A 623 -23.27 -50.86 31.76
CA LYS A 623 -23.82 -50.61 30.41
C LYS A 623 -23.02 -51.36 29.32
N VAL A 624 -21.69 -51.36 29.40
CA VAL A 624 -20.84 -52.12 28.47
C VAL A 624 -21.08 -53.63 28.61
N ARG A 625 -21.31 -54.14 29.82
CA ARG A 625 -21.67 -55.55 30.08
C ARG A 625 -23.11 -55.90 29.67
N GLU A 626 -24.04 -54.95 29.70
CA GLU A 626 -25.43 -55.10 29.22
C GLU A 626 -25.50 -55.23 27.70
N TYR A 627 -24.65 -54.51 26.96
CA TYR A 627 -24.62 -54.53 25.50
C TYR A 627 -23.65 -55.56 24.89
N ALA A 628 -22.66 -56.06 25.64
CA ALA A 628 -21.73 -57.08 25.16
C ALA A 628 -22.39 -58.40 24.67
N PRO A 629 -23.46 -58.94 25.30
CA PRO A 629 -24.15 -60.13 24.81
C PRO A 629 -24.91 -59.89 23.49
N GLN A 630 -25.43 -58.67 23.27
CA GLN A 630 -26.14 -58.29 22.05
C GLN A 630 -25.20 -58.09 20.85
N LEU A 631 -23.91 -57.82 21.11
CA LEU A 631 -22.84 -57.70 20.12
C LEU A 631 -22.29 -59.06 19.66
N VAL A 632 -22.39 -60.11 20.48
CA VAL A 632 -21.95 -61.48 20.11
C VAL A 632 -23.01 -62.25 19.31
N GLU A 633 -24.29 -61.87 19.39
CA GLU A 633 -25.36 -62.46 18.57
C GLU A 633 -25.53 -61.81 17.17
N ARG A 634 -24.75 -60.76 16.86
CA ARG A 634 -24.76 -60.05 15.56
C ARG A 634 -23.40 -59.96 14.85
N LEU A 635 -22.39 -60.69 15.35
CA LEU A 635 -21.26 -61.19 14.55
C LEU A 635 -21.60 -62.59 14.05
#